data_AF-A0AAV2YQ88-F1
#
_entry.id   AF-A0AAV2YQ88-F1
#
_cell.length_a   1.000
_cell.length_b   1.000
_cell.length_c   1.000
_cell.angle_alpha   90.00
_cell.angle_beta   90.00
_cell.angle_gamma   90.00
#
_symmetry.space_group_name_H-M   'P 1'
#
loop_
_entity.id
_entity.type
_entity.pdbx_description
1 polymer ?
#
loop_
_entity_poly.entity_id
_entity_poly.type
_entity_poly.pdbx_seq_one_letter_code
_entity_poly.pdbx_strand_id
1 'polypeptide(L)'
;MDVGRTTKYVNAVGAALICAAEVDAEVERTVGATLASGPLSSKTKKGDRSALTNARSANAAVDEEVIHPSFYTSILIEELELREREIKRQQHEEMLVRKNIYRLENMRLTMLMREKHMRPGQRKRRGRPRIVDDMLAIEKRYAKSATVLQRWWRGYLRRLFWKTYFVQMRAAVQVQRILRGFLCRRLVAVWHLNRTFRVTLIQAAWRGFLMRRVIHTWNQWEYVNVVRIQATMRMYLGRKAARRLKKSIAVLHIQTLWRGYTARQRADLLWLSRKATDLQRMVRGVLVRKAFRRRMALCHDSAVQIQRMFRGMEARKVIDQILRDRETRHRQEFMLVLEAEEEWLRIARDKLQARMERFHVYREYENVCELEDEYYRIRERVGDMEAIYLEMQTQRLRISPRAVAQGWVEEMETKIKKQRQEITRVKIDAVLRVGLAFKQKEQEYQQLNAQVQALEDKRKRFEIWRDEEFISYWDRECRFQFQQRQRMRKRQIAAQRRHWRVDMFHFNGKPDKRWNGSRWSDDVLEEAKKREVFTLANNNLLAFMEEKIRQKNRQNGAGTVSEEQQTKDHVNILTEQVALVTSTAQIQQAQAIFDPVMEDVEKVFRGIQPSPKRAARRLPGGKKATSDTSSALGKNMSDTASVVSAKTVLSSTMGPTLIYSRELKKRNYVKNARITWHMLDQITAERRKLEEEKALFRTFGKSHLSMNERPY
;
A
#
# COMPACT_ATOMS: atom_id res chain seq x y z
N MET A 1 15.60 -30.77 -42.48
CA MET A 1 16.41 -29.61 -42.86
C MET A 1 17.05 -29.12 -41.57
N ASP A 2 18.31 -29.40 -41.24
CA ASP A 2 19.35 -30.21 -41.91
C ASP A 2 20.12 -30.99 -40.81
N VAL A 3 20.57 -32.25 -40.99
CA VAL A 3 21.61 -32.81 -41.88
C VAL A 3 23.01 -32.24 -41.57
N GLY A 4 23.94 -33.13 -41.17
CA GLY A 4 25.31 -32.80 -40.72
C GLY A 4 25.71 -33.58 -39.45
N ARG A 5 25.81 -34.92 -39.47
CA ARG A 5 26.96 -35.70 -39.97
C ARG A 5 28.32 -35.17 -39.48
N THR A 6 28.86 -35.70 -38.38
CA THR A 6 29.71 -36.92 -38.27
C THR A 6 31.16 -36.80 -38.77
N THR A 7 32.12 -36.65 -37.85
CA THR A 7 33.53 -37.10 -37.93
C THR A 7 34.22 -36.86 -36.58
N LYS A 8 35.23 -37.60 -36.10
CA LYS A 8 35.76 -38.97 -36.35
C LYS A 8 36.84 -39.22 -35.26
N TYR A 9 37.01 -40.47 -34.80
CA TYR A 9 38.28 -41.21 -34.56
C TYR A 9 39.49 -40.52 -33.86
N VAL A 10 40.32 -41.17 -33.01
CA VAL A 10 40.37 -42.53 -32.40
C VAL A 10 41.58 -42.58 -31.41
N ASN A 11 41.77 -43.69 -30.68
CA ASN A 11 42.98 -44.08 -29.89
C ASN A 11 43.25 -43.25 -28.61
N ALA A 12 43.92 -43.77 -27.56
CA ALA A 12 44.32 -45.13 -27.14
C ALA A 12 44.28 -45.16 -25.59
N VAL A 13 43.83 -46.22 -24.90
CA VAL A 13 44.57 -47.46 -24.54
C VAL A 13 45.91 -47.16 -23.84
N GLY A 14 46.04 -47.59 -22.58
CA GLY A 14 47.17 -47.29 -21.68
C GLY A 14 46.70 -47.09 -20.22
N ALA A 15 46.06 -48.08 -19.61
CA ALA A 15 46.71 -49.14 -18.82
C ALA A 15 47.18 -48.64 -17.43
N ALA A 16 46.46 -49.07 -16.38
CA ALA A 16 46.81 -48.80 -14.99
C ALA A 16 47.56 -50.01 -14.39
N LEU A 17 48.62 -49.74 -13.62
CA LEU A 17 49.37 -50.75 -12.86
C LEU A 17 50.03 -50.10 -11.64
N ILE A 18 50.04 -50.85 -10.53
CA ILE A 18 50.92 -50.71 -9.35
C ILE A 18 50.63 -49.50 -8.43
N CYS A 19 50.49 -49.66 -7.11
CA CYS A 19 50.14 -50.84 -6.29
C CYS A 19 49.51 -50.34 -4.97
N ALA A 20 48.73 -51.18 -4.30
CA ALA A 20 48.36 -50.96 -2.90
C ALA A 20 49.18 -51.90 -2.01
N ALA A 21 49.79 -51.35 -0.96
CA ALA A 21 50.41 -52.10 0.12
C ALA A 21 49.86 -51.59 1.46
N GLU A 22 49.57 -52.54 2.37
CA GLU A 22 49.98 -52.59 3.78
C GLU A 22 49.87 -51.31 4.66
N VAL A 23 49.36 -51.36 5.90
CA VAL A 23 48.92 -52.50 6.74
C VAL A 23 47.87 -52.01 7.78
N ASP A 24 47.01 -52.92 8.26
CA ASP A 24 46.08 -52.64 9.37
C ASP A 24 46.71 -52.99 10.74
N ALA A 25 47.14 -51.96 11.48
CA ALA A 25 47.46 -51.96 12.92
C ALA A 25 47.52 -50.49 13.41
N GLU A 26 47.20 -50.10 14.65
CA GLU A 26 46.86 -50.87 15.86
C GLU A 26 45.82 -50.12 16.75
N VAL A 27 45.61 -50.56 17.99
CA VAL A 27 44.44 -50.21 18.82
C VAL A 27 44.69 -49.08 19.84
N GLU A 28 43.81 -48.07 19.83
CA GLU A 28 43.49 -47.06 20.88
C GLU A 28 44.61 -46.35 21.68
N ARG A 29 44.56 -45.01 21.74
CA ARG A 29 43.95 -44.30 22.91
C ARG A 29 43.83 -42.76 22.77
N THR A 30 42.58 -42.30 22.95
CA THR A 30 42.13 -41.10 23.72
C THR A 30 42.52 -39.64 23.36
N VAL A 31 41.53 -38.75 23.61
CA VAL A 31 41.58 -37.26 23.81
C VAL A 31 41.72 -36.37 22.55
N GLY A 32 40.97 -35.24 22.52
CA GLY A 32 41.17 -34.11 21.60
C GLY A 32 40.44 -34.23 20.25
N ALA A 33 39.13 -33.94 20.09
CA ALA A 33 38.40 -32.67 20.27
C ALA A 33 38.32 -31.77 19.00
N THR A 34 37.17 -31.09 18.89
CA THR A 34 36.88 -29.90 18.05
C THR A 34 36.95 -29.94 16.50
N LEU A 35 35.74 -30.00 15.93
CA LEU A 35 35.20 -29.07 14.90
C LEU A 35 35.56 -29.22 13.41
N ALA A 36 34.71 -28.55 12.61
CA ALA A 36 34.76 -28.30 11.16
C ALA A 36 34.64 -29.51 10.18
N SER A 37 33.96 -29.42 9.03
CA SER A 37 32.61 -28.89 8.74
C SER A 37 32.22 -29.20 7.28
N GLY A 38 31.19 -30.05 7.08
CA GLY A 38 30.24 -29.96 5.96
C GLY A 38 30.70 -30.20 4.50
N PRO A 39 30.34 -31.34 3.88
CA PRO A 39 30.26 -31.44 2.42
C PRO A 39 28.98 -30.77 1.89
N LEU A 40 29.08 -29.93 0.85
CA LEU A 40 27.97 -29.13 0.32
C LEU A 40 27.74 -29.34 -1.19
N SER A 41 26.56 -29.89 -1.54
CA SER A 41 25.88 -29.74 -2.86
C SER A 41 26.65 -30.31 -4.09
N SER A 42 26.05 -30.71 -5.22
CA SER A 42 24.70 -30.59 -5.79
C SER A 42 24.36 -31.89 -6.55
N LYS A 43 23.12 -32.44 -6.55
CA LYS A 43 22.02 -32.19 -7.53
C LYS A 43 22.44 -32.34 -9.02
N THR A 44 21.70 -33.02 -9.91
CA THR A 44 20.38 -33.68 -9.78
C THR A 44 20.02 -34.56 -10.99
N LYS A 45 19.24 -35.63 -10.73
CA LYS A 45 18.22 -36.26 -11.62
C LYS A 45 18.72 -36.90 -12.94
N LYS A 46 17.88 -37.61 -13.71
CA LYS A 46 16.87 -38.68 -13.42
C LYS A 46 16.24 -39.06 -14.78
N GLY A 47 16.36 -40.32 -15.21
CA GLY A 47 15.66 -40.86 -16.37
C GLY A 47 15.37 -42.35 -16.15
N ASP A 48 14.11 -42.75 -16.26
CA ASP A 48 13.65 -44.11 -15.96
C ASP A 48 13.26 -44.87 -17.26
N ARG A 49 13.34 -46.22 -17.17
CA ARG A 49 12.55 -47.27 -17.89
C ARG A 49 13.10 -47.99 -19.14
N SER A 50 12.98 -49.32 -19.02
CA SER A 50 12.68 -50.33 -20.06
C SER A 50 13.82 -50.71 -21.02
N ALA A 51 13.93 -51.96 -21.52
CA ALA A 51 13.05 -53.13 -21.40
C ALA A 51 13.85 -54.46 -21.46
N LEU A 52 13.17 -55.59 -21.17
CA LEU A 52 13.56 -57.00 -21.46
C LEU A 52 14.80 -57.50 -20.67
N THR A 53 14.91 -58.71 -20.06
CA THR A 53 14.41 -60.09 -20.29
C THR A 53 15.12 -60.87 -21.40
N ASN A 54 15.42 -62.15 -21.11
CA ASN A 54 16.27 -63.09 -21.84
C ASN A 54 17.78 -62.84 -21.63
N ALA A 55 18.66 -63.85 -21.63
CA ALA A 55 18.47 -65.27 -21.94
C ALA A 55 19.09 -66.22 -20.89
N ARG A 56 18.77 -67.52 -20.98
CA ARG A 56 19.48 -68.61 -20.29
C ARG A 56 20.74 -69.00 -21.07
N SER A 57 21.69 -69.63 -20.38
CA SER A 57 22.58 -70.69 -20.89
C SER A 57 23.55 -70.35 -22.05
N ALA A 58 24.82 -70.15 -21.71
CA ALA A 58 25.98 -70.73 -22.42
C ALA A 58 27.23 -70.65 -21.52
N ASN A 59 28.16 -71.61 -21.67
CA ASN A 59 29.57 -71.59 -21.23
C ASN A 59 29.80 -71.41 -19.70
N ALA A 60 30.29 -72.36 -18.90
CA ALA A 60 31.14 -73.54 -19.13
C ALA A 60 32.60 -73.22 -19.53
N ALA A 61 33.55 -73.92 -18.89
CA ALA A 61 35.01 -73.78 -18.96
C ALA A 61 35.59 -72.42 -18.52
N VAL A 62 36.11 -72.36 -17.29
CA VAL A 62 37.56 -72.39 -17.01
C VAL A 62 37.74 -73.08 -15.65
N ASP A 63 38.51 -74.16 -15.62
CA ASP A 63 39.06 -74.73 -14.38
C ASP A 63 40.38 -74.01 -14.07
N GLU A 64 40.65 -73.69 -12.80
CA GLU A 64 42.01 -73.35 -12.36
C GLU A 64 42.25 -73.83 -10.92
N GLU A 65 43.37 -74.51 -10.70
CA GLU A 65 43.59 -75.38 -9.55
C GLU A 65 44.19 -74.63 -8.35
N VAL A 66 43.47 -74.57 -7.22
CA VAL A 66 44.07 -74.14 -5.94
C VAL A 66 44.53 -75.38 -5.17
N ILE A 67 45.81 -75.72 -5.36
CA ILE A 67 46.48 -76.88 -4.76
C ILE A 67 46.37 -76.84 -3.22
N HIS A 68 45.71 -77.84 -2.64
CA HIS A 68 45.50 -77.92 -1.20
C HIS A 68 46.75 -78.49 -0.48
N PRO A 69 47.28 -77.88 0.61
CA PRO A 69 48.54 -78.31 1.25
C PRO A 69 48.56 -79.71 1.89
N SER A 70 47.49 -80.50 1.78
CA SER A 70 47.33 -81.81 2.42
C SER A 70 47.86 -83.00 1.62
N PHE A 71 48.45 -82.79 0.44
CA PHE A 71 49.01 -83.87 -0.39
C PHE A 71 50.50 -84.16 -0.15
N TYR A 72 51.26 -83.17 0.35
CA TYR A 72 52.67 -83.37 0.71
C TYR A 72 52.86 -84.07 2.07
N THR A 73 51.86 -84.00 2.97
CA THR A 73 51.94 -84.62 4.29
C THR A 73 51.63 -86.12 4.29
N SER A 74 50.83 -86.62 3.35
CA SER A 74 50.54 -88.06 3.20
C SER A 74 51.77 -88.84 2.73
N ILE A 75 52.45 -88.37 1.68
CA ILE A 75 53.64 -89.01 1.10
C ILE A 75 54.77 -89.13 2.13
N LEU A 76 55.00 -88.07 2.92
CA LEU A 76 56.02 -88.04 3.97
C LEU A 76 55.75 -89.00 5.13
N ILE A 77 54.47 -89.27 5.44
CA ILE A 77 54.09 -90.27 6.47
C ILE A 77 54.33 -91.69 5.94
N GLU A 78 54.01 -91.95 4.67
CA GLU A 78 54.20 -93.27 4.05
C GLU A 78 55.68 -93.65 3.91
N GLU A 79 56.56 -92.70 3.53
CA GLU A 79 58.02 -92.89 3.55
C GLU A 79 58.55 -93.25 4.96
N LEU A 80 58.06 -92.57 6.01
CA LEU A 80 58.50 -92.81 7.39
C LEU A 80 58.04 -94.19 7.90
N GLU A 81 56.82 -94.62 7.57
CA GLU A 81 56.36 -95.97 7.88
C GLU A 81 57.15 -97.05 7.13
N LEU A 82 57.52 -96.82 5.86
CA LEU A 82 58.35 -97.76 5.10
C LEU A 82 59.74 -97.92 5.74
N ARG A 83 60.40 -96.83 6.13
CA ARG A 83 61.70 -96.88 6.83
C ARG A 83 61.61 -97.59 8.18
N GLU A 84 60.55 -97.39 8.97
CA GLU A 84 60.35 -98.17 10.20
C GLU A 84 60.20 -99.68 9.94
N ARG A 85 59.57 -100.08 8.83
CA ARG A 85 59.39 -101.49 8.43
C ARG A 85 60.70 -102.13 7.91
N GLU A 86 61.68 -101.34 7.46
CA GLU A 86 63.01 -101.82 7.09
C GLU A 86 63.94 -101.98 8.29
N ILE A 87 64.00 -100.98 9.18
CA ILE A 87 64.81 -101.05 10.42
C ILE A 87 64.41 -102.27 11.27
N LYS A 88 63.10 -102.55 11.38
CA LYS A 88 62.58 -103.72 12.10
C LYS A 88 62.93 -105.06 11.43
N ARG A 89 63.13 -105.09 10.10
CA ARG A 89 63.61 -106.29 9.38
C ARG A 89 65.10 -106.52 9.61
N GLN A 90 65.93 -105.48 9.46
CA GLN A 90 67.38 -105.57 9.71
C GLN A 90 67.70 -106.05 11.14
N GLN A 91 67.01 -105.52 12.16
CA GLN A 91 67.16 -105.96 13.55
C GLN A 91 66.74 -107.42 13.77
N HIS A 92 65.79 -107.94 12.99
CA HIS A 92 65.38 -109.34 13.05
C HIS A 92 66.42 -110.27 12.41
N GLU A 93 66.99 -109.87 11.27
CA GLU A 93 68.05 -110.63 10.57
C GLU A 93 69.34 -110.69 11.39
N GLU A 94 69.81 -109.59 11.99
CA GLU A 94 70.93 -109.61 12.93
C GLU A 94 70.73 -110.61 14.08
N MET A 95 69.50 -110.69 14.63
CA MET A 95 69.19 -111.58 15.74
C MET A 95 69.18 -113.06 15.33
N LEU A 96 68.86 -113.36 14.06
CA LEU A 96 68.96 -114.70 13.48
C LEU A 96 70.43 -115.09 13.23
N VAL A 97 71.24 -114.19 12.66
CA VAL A 97 72.68 -114.42 12.44
C VAL A 97 73.39 -114.69 13.77
N ARG A 98 73.17 -113.87 14.80
CA ARG A 98 73.80 -114.05 16.12
C ARG A 98 73.41 -115.35 16.84
N LYS A 99 72.22 -115.91 16.56
CA LYS A 99 71.80 -117.23 17.09
C LYS A 99 72.51 -118.41 16.42
N ASN A 100 73.04 -118.24 15.20
CA ASN A 100 73.64 -119.34 14.45
C ASN A 100 75.10 -119.61 14.86
N ILE A 101 75.86 -118.55 15.19
CA ILE A 101 77.29 -118.63 15.57
C ILE A 101 77.49 -119.54 16.79
N TYR A 102 76.75 -119.29 17.89
CA TYR A 102 76.83 -120.10 19.11
C TYR A 102 76.46 -121.58 18.94
N ARG A 103 75.75 -121.94 17.86
CA ARG A 103 75.41 -123.33 17.55
C ARG A 103 76.59 -124.07 16.90
N LEU A 104 77.37 -123.40 16.07
CA LEU A 104 78.56 -123.96 15.41
C LEU A 104 79.72 -124.16 16.39
N GLU A 105 79.99 -123.18 17.26
CA GLU A 105 81.08 -123.25 18.24
C GLU A 105 80.95 -124.46 19.19
N ASN A 106 79.72 -124.74 19.66
CA ASN A 106 79.45 -125.85 20.58
C ASN A 106 79.56 -127.25 19.91
N MET A 107 79.37 -127.36 18.60
CA MET A 107 79.65 -128.61 17.87
C MET A 107 81.15 -128.88 17.74
N ARG A 108 81.97 -127.84 17.61
CA ARG A 108 83.43 -127.97 17.54
C ARG A 108 84.03 -128.50 18.85
N LEU A 109 83.54 -127.99 19.99
CA LEU A 109 83.99 -128.43 21.33
C LEU A 109 83.55 -129.86 21.69
N THR A 110 82.42 -130.34 21.14
CA THR A 110 81.94 -131.71 21.42
C THR A 110 82.64 -132.80 20.60
N MET A 111 83.29 -132.47 19.47
CA MET A 111 84.13 -133.42 18.73
C MET A 111 85.49 -133.68 19.41
N LEU A 112 86.10 -132.67 20.05
CA LEU A 112 87.44 -132.76 20.63
C LEU A 112 87.55 -133.61 21.91
N MET A 113 86.43 -133.90 22.58
CA MET A 113 86.41 -134.56 23.89
C MET A 113 86.16 -136.08 23.83
N ARG A 114 86.38 -136.73 22.67
CA ARG A 114 85.98 -138.14 22.44
C ARG A 114 87.11 -139.13 22.17
N GLU A 115 88.31 -138.84 22.67
CA GLU A 115 89.46 -139.74 22.77
C GLU A 115 90.18 -139.55 24.12
N LYS A 116 90.94 -140.51 24.69
CA LYS A 116 91.21 -141.91 24.33
C LYS A 116 91.44 -142.73 25.62
N HIS A 117 91.21 -144.05 25.61
CA HIS A 117 91.48 -144.96 26.74
C HIS A 117 91.98 -146.32 26.24
N MET A 118 93.07 -146.84 26.82
CA MET A 118 93.47 -148.26 26.74
C MET A 118 94.41 -148.65 27.91
N ARG A 119 94.53 -149.95 28.20
CA ARG A 119 95.45 -150.56 29.19
C ARG A 119 95.98 -151.91 28.71
N PRO A 120 97.20 -152.29 29.10
CA PRO A 120 97.51 -153.65 29.58
C PRO A 120 98.27 -153.60 30.93
N GLY A 121 98.62 -154.69 31.64
CA GLY A 121 98.33 -156.12 31.48
C GLY A 121 99.40 -156.97 32.23
N GLN A 122 99.01 -157.84 33.18
CA GLN A 122 99.97 -158.60 34.02
C GLN A 122 100.34 -160.00 33.47
N ARG A 123 101.55 -160.48 33.76
CA ARG A 123 101.95 -161.91 33.65
C ARG A 123 102.80 -162.39 34.85
N LYS A 124 102.94 -163.71 35.01
CA LYS A 124 103.33 -164.42 36.26
C LYS A 124 104.81 -164.88 36.31
N ARG A 125 105.26 -165.34 37.49
CA ARG A 125 106.66 -165.72 37.84
C ARG A 125 107.01 -167.22 37.68
N ARG A 126 108.29 -167.48 37.36
CA ARG A 126 109.21 -168.52 37.90
C ARG A 126 110.61 -167.86 37.99
N GLY A 127 111.61 -168.29 38.76
CA GLY A 127 111.74 -169.36 39.75
C GLY A 127 113.21 -169.82 39.85
N ARG A 128 113.98 -169.35 40.84
CA ARG A 128 115.45 -169.54 40.99
C ARG A 128 115.90 -169.55 42.48
N PRO A 129 117.14 -169.99 42.83
CA PRO A 129 117.45 -170.60 44.13
C PRO A 129 117.91 -169.67 45.28
N ARG A 130 118.10 -170.31 46.45
CA ARG A 130 117.81 -169.84 47.82
C ARG A 130 118.84 -168.91 48.50
N ILE A 131 120.01 -168.65 47.92
CA ILE A 131 121.07 -167.84 48.56
C ILE A 131 120.84 -166.32 48.45
N VAL A 132 120.09 -165.87 47.44
CA VAL A 132 119.84 -164.42 47.21
C VAL A 132 118.68 -163.89 48.07
N ASP A 133 117.85 -164.76 48.62
CA ASP A 133 116.63 -164.35 49.33
C ASP A 133 116.89 -163.65 50.68
N ASP A 134 117.97 -163.98 51.38
CA ASP A 134 118.27 -163.40 52.70
C ASP A 134 118.75 -161.94 52.61
N MET A 135 119.59 -161.59 51.61
CA MET A 135 119.89 -160.18 51.31
C MET A 135 118.62 -159.42 50.91
N LEU A 136 117.82 -159.99 50.00
CA LEU A 136 116.56 -159.39 49.58
C LEU A 136 115.51 -159.33 50.71
N ALA A 137 115.64 -160.09 51.80
CA ALA A 137 114.75 -160.01 52.95
C ALA A 137 114.98 -158.74 53.78
N ILE A 138 116.22 -158.23 53.81
CA ILE A 138 116.59 -157.01 54.54
C ILE A 138 116.05 -155.77 53.82
N GLU A 139 116.31 -155.63 52.50
CA GLU A 139 115.77 -154.51 51.70
C GLU A 139 114.23 -154.44 51.77
N LYS A 140 113.55 -155.58 51.66
CA LYS A 140 112.08 -155.66 51.75
C LYS A 140 111.53 -155.12 53.08
N ARG A 141 112.29 -155.19 54.18
CA ARG A 141 111.86 -154.61 55.48
C ARG A 141 111.94 -153.08 55.45
N TYR A 142 113.06 -152.50 55.03
CA TYR A 142 113.21 -151.04 54.90
C TYR A 142 112.19 -150.44 53.91
N ALA A 143 112.01 -151.07 52.74
CA ALA A 143 111.02 -150.64 51.75
C ALA A 143 109.59 -150.67 52.33
N LYS A 144 109.23 -151.72 53.08
CA LYS A 144 107.88 -151.83 53.68
C LYS A 144 107.63 -150.73 54.71
N SER A 145 108.58 -150.44 55.60
CA SER A 145 108.49 -149.32 56.55
C SER A 145 108.29 -147.96 55.85
N ALA A 146 109.07 -147.70 54.79
CA ALA A 146 108.94 -146.48 54.00
C ALA A 146 107.54 -146.36 53.35
N THR A 147 106.98 -147.46 52.81
CA THR A 147 105.63 -147.41 52.19
C THR A 147 104.52 -147.12 53.20
N VAL A 148 104.64 -147.55 54.47
CA VAL A 148 103.65 -147.24 55.52
C VAL A 148 103.67 -145.75 55.84
N LEU A 149 104.86 -145.17 56.07
CA LEU A 149 105.01 -143.73 56.34
C LEU A 149 104.50 -142.87 55.18
N GLN A 150 104.89 -143.21 53.94
CA GLN A 150 104.40 -142.51 52.75
C GLN A 150 102.87 -142.63 52.58
N ARG A 151 102.26 -143.78 52.92
CA ARG A 151 100.80 -143.97 52.83
C ARG A 151 100.06 -143.11 53.85
N TRP A 152 100.61 -142.98 55.07
CA TRP A 152 100.04 -142.13 56.12
C TRP A 152 100.14 -140.64 55.77
N TRP A 153 101.32 -140.19 55.31
CA TRP A 153 101.55 -138.80 54.89
C TRP A 153 100.68 -138.37 53.70
N ARG A 154 100.56 -139.22 52.67
CA ARG A 154 99.63 -139.00 51.54
C ARG A 154 98.16 -138.98 51.99
N GLY A 155 97.81 -139.68 53.07
CA GLY A 155 96.49 -139.61 53.70
C GLY A 155 96.23 -138.27 54.41
N TYR A 156 97.22 -137.77 55.16
CA TYR A 156 97.17 -136.48 55.85
C TYR A 156 96.97 -135.31 54.87
N LEU A 157 97.81 -135.21 53.83
CA LEU A 157 97.74 -134.14 52.83
C LEU A 157 96.37 -134.08 52.12
N ARG A 158 95.76 -135.22 51.80
CA ARG A 158 94.41 -135.27 51.21
C ARG A 158 93.34 -134.70 52.15
N ARG A 159 93.39 -135.01 53.45
CA ARG A 159 92.44 -134.46 54.44
C ARG A 159 92.57 -132.94 54.56
N LEU A 160 93.81 -132.44 54.53
CA LEU A 160 94.09 -131.00 54.66
C LEU A 160 93.58 -130.21 53.44
N PHE A 161 93.81 -130.73 52.22
CA PHE A 161 93.27 -130.15 50.98
C PHE A 161 91.74 -130.10 50.94
N TRP A 162 91.04 -131.18 51.29
CA TRP A 162 89.58 -131.17 51.30
C TRP A 162 89.01 -130.20 52.35
N LYS A 163 89.66 -130.07 53.52
CA LYS A 163 89.23 -129.13 54.57
C LYS A 163 89.32 -127.67 54.12
N THR A 164 90.37 -127.25 53.40
CA THR A 164 90.47 -125.88 52.88
C THR A 164 89.50 -125.65 51.71
N TYR A 165 89.36 -126.60 50.79
CA TYR A 165 88.47 -126.51 49.64
C TYR A 165 86.99 -126.30 50.02
N PHE A 166 86.47 -127.07 50.99
CA PHE A 166 85.08 -126.93 51.42
C PHE A 166 84.78 -125.60 52.12
N VAL A 167 85.75 -125.00 52.83
CA VAL A 167 85.60 -123.66 53.44
C VAL A 167 85.46 -122.59 52.34
N GLN A 168 86.31 -122.64 51.31
CA GLN A 168 86.24 -121.72 50.18
C GLN A 168 84.92 -121.84 49.40
N MET A 169 84.46 -123.06 49.12
CA MET A 169 83.17 -123.29 48.46
C MET A 169 81.98 -122.79 49.29
N ARG A 170 81.98 -122.99 50.62
CA ARG A 170 80.90 -122.49 51.49
C ARG A 170 80.84 -120.96 51.50
N ALA A 171 81.99 -120.28 51.50
CA ALA A 171 82.05 -118.82 51.39
C ALA A 171 81.48 -118.32 50.04
N ALA A 172 81.87 -118.95 48.92
CA ALA A 172 81.38 -118.59 47.59
C ALA A 172 79.84 -118.74 47.47
N VAL A 173 79.27 -119.83 47.99
CA VAL A 173 77.81 -120.04 48.00
C VAL A 173 77.08 -118.99 48.85
N GLN A 174 77.67 -118.60 49.99
CA GLN A 174 77.12 -117.56 50.87
C GLN A 174 77.03 -116.20 50.15
N VAL A 175 78.11 -115.79 49.46
CA VAL A 175 78.15 -114.55 48.66
C VAL A 175 77.14 -114.60 47.51
N GLN A 176 77.07 -115.71 46.78
CA GLN A 176 76.07 -115.86 45.70
C GLN A 176 74.62 -115.77 46.19
N ARG A 177 74.31 -116.30 47.38
CA ARG A 177 72.96 -116.20 47.98
C ARG A 177 72.61 -114.75 48.31
N ILE A 178 73.53 -113.98 48.89
CA ILE A 178 73.34 -112.56 49.21
C ILE A 178 73.14 -111.74 47.93
N LEU A 179 74.01 -111.93 46.91
CA LEU A 179 73.96 -111.19 45.66
C LEU A 179 72.64 -111.41 44.90
N ARG A 180 72.18 -112.67 44.79
CA ARG A 180 70.86 -113.01 44.20
C ARG A 180 69.72 -112.30 44.93
N GLY A 181 69.73 -112.29 46.26
CA GLY A 181 68.72 -111.60 47.07
C GLY A 181 68.69 -110.08 46.85
N PHE A 182 69.87 -109.44 46.76
CA PHE A 182 69.98 -108.01 46.48
C PHE A 182 69.44 -107.65 45.09
N LEU A 183 69.83 -108.40 44.05
CA LEU A 183 69.41 -108.16 42.67
C LEU A 183 67.88 -108.28 42.51
N CYS A 184 67.25 -109.31 43.07
CA CYS A 184 65.80 -109.44 43.04
C CYS A 184 65.09 -108.26 43.73
N ARG A 185 65.55 -107.83 44.91
CA ARG A 185 64.96 -106.67 45.61
C ARG A 185 65.08 -105.38 44.78
N ARG A 186 66.23 -105.14 44.15
CA ARG A 186 66.46 -103.96 43.29
C ARG A 186 65.59 -103.98 42.04
N LEU A 187 65.42 -105.13 41.39
CA LEU A 187 64.54 -105.29 40.23
C LEU A 187 63.06 -105.06 40.60
N VAL A 188 62.59 -105.61 41.72
CA VAL A 188 61.22 -105.41 42.22
C VAL A 188 60.96 -103.93 42.56
N ALA A 189 61.90 -103.24 43.19
CA ALA A 189 61.78 -101.80 43.48
C ALA A 189 61.65 -100.96 42.19
N VAL A 190 62.49 -101.22 41.18
CA VAL A 190 62.42 -100.56 39.86
C VAL A 190 61.10 -100.88 39.15
N TRP A 191 60.59 -102.12 39.24
CA TRP A 191 59.30 -102.50 38.66
C TRP A 191 58.13 -101.76 39.33
N HIS A 192 58.11 -101.66 40.66
CA HIS A 192 57.08 -100.90 41.38
C HIS A 192 57.09 -99.41 41.03
N LEU A 193 58.27 -98.78 40.95
CA LEU A 193 58.40 -97.37 40.58
C LEU A 193 57.96 -97.10 39.13
N ASN A 194 58.32 -97.97 38.20
CA ASN A 194 57.83 -97.91 36.82
C ASN A 194 56.31 -98.12 36.72
N ARG A 195 55.73 -98.99 37.56
CA ARG A 195 54.28 -99.21 37.63
C ARG A 195 53.54 -97.97 38.17
N THR A 196 54.01 -97.37 39.27
CA THR A 196 53.35 -96.17 39.83
C THR A 196 53.47 -94.98 38.88
N PHE A 197 54.64 -94.74 38.28
CA PHE A 197 54.84 -93.68 37.28
C PHE A 197 53.91 -93.83 36.07
N ARG A 198 53.74 -95.04 35.53
CA ARG A 198 52.80 -95.29 34.42
C ARG A 198 51.34 -95.05 34.83
N VAL A 199 50.95 -95.45 36.03
CA VAL A 199 49.59 -95.19 36.54
C VAL A 199 49.32 -93.70 36.76
N THR A 200 50.26 -92.95 37.35
CA THR A 200 50.08 -91.50 37.55
C THR A 200 50.07 -90.75 36.22
N LEU A 201 50.91 -91.13 35.25
CA LEU A 201 50.91 -90.55 33.90
C LEU A 201 49.58 -90.78 33.18
N ILE A 202 49.05 -92.01 33.20
CA ILE A 202 47.73 -92.34 32.61
C ILE A 202 46.61 -91.56 33.29
N GLN A 203 46.60 -91.49 34.63
CA GLN A 203 45.59 -90.72 35.35
C GLN A 203 45.68 -89.20 35.08
N ALA A 204 46.89 -88.65 34.96
CA ALA A 204 47.09 -87.24 34.63
C ALA A 204 46.62 -86.93 33.19
N ALA A 205 46.98 -87.79 32.23
CA ALA A 205 46.51 -87.68 30.85
C ALA A 205 44.99 -87.77 30.75
N TRP A 206 44.35 -88.69 31.49
CA TRP A 206 42.89 -88.84 31.52
C TRP A 206 42.17 -87.64 32.15
N ARG A 207 42.66 -87.12 33.29
CA ARG A 207 42.13 -85.89 33.91
C ARG A 207 42.27 -84.69 32.96
N GLY A 208 43.42 -84.55 32.29
CA GLY A 208 43.65 -83.52 31.27
C GLY A 208 42.81 -83.68 30.00
N PHE A 209 42.47 -84.91 29.60
CA PHE A 209 41.53 -85.18 28.50
C PHE A 209 40.10 -84.77 28.87
N LEU A 210 39.62 -85.19 30.04
CA LEU A 210 38.28 -84.83 30.53
C LEU A 210 38.12 -83.31 30.66
N MET A 211 39.07 -82.61 31.28
CA MET A 211 39.02 -81.16 31.41
C MET A 211 39.03 -80.45 30.05
N ARG A 212 39.88 -80.87 29.10
CA ARG A 212 39.89 -80.29 27.74
C ARG A 212 38.57 -80.54 27.00
N ARG A 213 37.93 -81.69 27.20
CA ARG A 213 36.60 -81.98 26.62
C ARG A 213 35.50 -81.09 27.22
N VAL A 214 35.50 -80.89 28.55
CA VAL A 214 34.55 -79.98 29.22
C VAL A 214 34.75 -78.54 28.75
N ILE A 215 35.98 -78.02 28.77
CA ILE A 215 36.31 -76.67 28.29
C ILE A 215 35.92 -76.51 26.82
N HIS A 216 36.18 -77.48 25.96
CA HIS A 216 35.75 -77.41 24.56
C HIS A 216 34.22 -77.30 24.42
N THR A 217 33.45 -78.06 25.21
CA THR A 217 31.97 -77.92 25.20
C THR A 217 31.50 -76.58 25.77
N TRP A 218 32.15 -76.04 26.81
CA TRP A 218 31.83 -74.70 27.33
C TRP A 218 32.09 -73.62 26.28
N ASN A 219 33.27 -73.63 25.64
CA ASN A 219 33.62 -72.69 24.58
C ASN A 219 32.65 -72.79 23.38
N GLN A 220 32.16 -73.98 23.03
CA GLN A 220 31.10 -74.15 22.02
C GLN A 220 29.77 -73.51 22.45
N TRP A 221 29.33 -73.74 23.69
CA TRP A 221 28.11 -73.12 24.23
C TRP A 221 28.22 -71.59 24.31
N GLU A 222 29.35 -71.06 24.77
CA GLU A 222 29.64 -69.62 24.77
C GLU A 222 29.62 -69.05 23.36
N TYR A 223 30.31 -69.69 22.39
CA TYR A 223 30.30 -69.24 21.00
C TYR A 223 28.88 -69.21 20.40
N VAL A 224 28.09 -70.26 20.59
CA VAL A 224 26.68 -70.31 20.12
C VAL A 224 25.83 -69.21 20.77
N ASN A 225 26.01 -68.94 22.07
CA ASN A 225 25.29 -67.88 22.76
C ASN A 225 25.75 -66.48 22.32
N VAL A 226 27.06 -66.24 22.15
CA VAL A 226 27.62 -65.00 21.61
C VAL A 226 27.10 -64.74 20.20
N VAL A 227 27.10 -65.75 19.31
CA VAL A 227 26.53 -65.62 17.95
C VAL A 227 25.04 -65.29 17.99
N ARG A 228 24.25 -65.92 18.85
CA ARG A 228 22.82 -65.61 19.03
C ARG A 228 22.58 -64.18 19.55
N ILE A 229 23.37 -63.74 20.53
CA ILE A 229 23.31 -62.36 21.08
C ILE A 229 23.72 -61.34 20.01
N GLN A 230 24.82 -61.57 19.30
CA GLN A 230 25.29 -60.70 18.22
C GLN A 230 24.27 -60.63 17.06
N ALA A 231 23.68 -61.75 16.65
CA ALA A 231 22.63 -61.77 15.63
C ALA A 231 21.39 -60.97 16.07
N THR A 232 20.96 -61.13 17.33
CA THR A 232 19.83 -60.39 17.91
C THR A 232 20.14 -58.88 17.97
N MET A 233 21.35 -58.50 18.38
CA MET A 233 21.77 -57.09 18.42
C MET A 233 21.90 -56.48 17.02
N ARG A 234 22.52 -57.18 16.05
CA ARG A 234 22.59 -56.75 14.65
C ARG A 234 21.18 -56.56 14.07
N MET A 235 20.26 -57.49 14.32
CA MET A 235 18.86 -57.36 13.91
C MET A 235 18.14 -56.18 14.58
N TYR A 236 18.33 -55.97 15.89
CA TYR A 236 17.75 -54.84 16.61
C TYR A 236 18.28 -53.50 16.10
N LEU A 237 19.58 -53.37 15.88
CA LEU A 237 20.23 -52.18 15.32
C LEU A 237 19.74 -51.91 13.89
N GLY A 238 19.65 -52.93 13.03
CA GLY A 238 19.05 -52.82 11.69
C GLY A 238 17.59 -52.36 11.75
N ARG A 239 16.75 -52.98 12.59
CA ARG A 239 15.36 -52.55 12.84
C ARG A 239 15.29 -51.13 13.43
N LYS A 240 16.28 -50.66 14.19
CA LYS A 240 16.37 -49.29 14.74
C LYS A 240 16.82 -48.27 13.69
N ALA A 241 17.71 -48.65 12.77
CA ALA A 241 18.12 -47.84 11.63
C ALA A 241 16.98 -47.69 10.61
N ALA A 242 16.33 -48.79 10.21
CA ALA A 242 15.19 -48.78 9.29
C ALA A 242 14.01 -47.95 9.84
N ARG A 243 13.74 -47.99 11.15
CA ARG A 243 12.74 -47.11 11.80
C ARG A 243 13.13 -45.64 11.78
N ARG A 244 14.42 -45.30 11.94
CA ARG A 244 14.92 -43.91 11.77
C ARG A 244 14.75 -43.44 10.32
N LEU A 245 15.10 -44.26 9.33
CA LEU A 245 14.93 -43.95 7.92
C LEU A 245 13.46 -43.74 7.55
N LYS A 246 12.54 -44.63 7.97
CA LYS A 246 11.09 -44.44 7.78
C LYS A 246 10.56 -43.15 8.41
N LYS A 247 11.04 -42.75 9.60
CA LYS A 247 10.71 -41.45 10.19
C LYS A 247 11.23 -40.27 9.37
N SER A 248 12.46 -40.34 8.87
CA SER A 248 13.04 -39.31 8.00
C SER A 248 12.25 -39.13 6.70
N ILE A 249 11.89 -40.23 6.04
CA ILE A 249 11.05 -40.23 4.83
C ILE A 249 9.65 -39.63 5.13
N ALA A 250 9.02 -40.00 6.24
CA ALA A 250 7.72 -39.44 6.64
C ALA A 250 7.79 -37.93 6.91
N VAL A 251 8.84 -37.45 7.58
CA VAL A 251 9.08 -36.00 7.77
C VAL A 251 9.30 -35.30 6.43
N LEU A 252 10.06 -35.89 5.51
CA LEU A 252 10.27 -35.34 4.16
C LEU A 252 8.95 -35.27 3.39
N HIS A 253 8.11 -36.31 3.45
CA HIS A 253 6.78 -36.31 2.83
C HIS A 253 5.90 -35.18 3.38
N ILE A 254 5.82 -35.04 4.71
CA ILE A 254 5.08 -33.94 5.36
C ILE A 254 5.62 -32.57 4.92
N GLN A 255 6.94 -32.39 4.86
CA GLN A 255 7.57 -31.15 4.36
C GLN A 255 7.24 -30.88 2.88
N THR A 256 7.19 -31.90 2.02
CA THR A 256 6.79 -31.72 0.61
C THR A 256 5.31 -31.36 0.46
N LEU A 257 4.42 -31.98 1.25
CA LEU A 257 3.00 -31.65 1.29
C LEU A 257 2.77 -30.22 1.80
N TRP A 258 3.48 -29.80 2.85
CA TRP A 258 3.42 -28.43 3.37
C TRP A 258 3.93 -27.39 2.36
N ARG A 259 5.02 -27.69 1.64
CA ARG A 259 5.51 -26.85 0.53
C ARG A 259 4.47 -26.75 -0.61
N GLY A 260 3.81 -27.86 -0.95
CA GLY A 260 2.72 -27.88 -1.95
C GLY A 260 1.41 -27.20 -1.48
N TYR A 261 1.13 -27.18 -0.18
CA TYR A 261 0.02 -26.43 0.41
C TYR A 261 0.30 -24.92 0.39
N THR A 262 1.44 -24.49 0.94
CA THR A 262 1.84 -23.08 0.98
C THR A 262 2.06 -22.47 -0.41
N ALA A 263 2.50 -23.25 -1.41
CA ALA A 263 2.53 -22.82 -2.80
C ALA A 263 1.12 -22.55 -3.37
N ARG A 264 0.15 -23.45 -3.13
CA ARG A 264 -1.26 -23.25 -3.55
C ARG A 264 -1.89 -22.05 -2.85
N GLN A 265 -1.77 -21.95 -1.53
CA GLN A 265 -2.27 -20.80 -0.75
C GLN A 265 -1.76 -19.45 -1.30
N ARG A 266 -0.48 -19.37 -1.73
CA ARG A 266 0.07 -18.18 -2.39
C ARG A 266 -0.53 -17.94 -3.78
N ALA A 267 -0.73 -18.98 -4.58
CA ALA A 267 -1.37 -18.89 -5.89
C ALA A 267 -2.84 -18.43 -5.76
N ASP A 268 -3.58 -18.96 -4.79
CA ASP A 268 -4.97 -18.59 -4.51
C ASP A 268 -5.09 -17.12 -4.08
N LEU A 269 -4.19 -16.65 -3.21
CA LEU A 269 -4.11 -15.23 -2.81
C LEU A 269 -3.77 -14.30 -3.99
N LEU A 270 -2.88 -14.72 -4.90
CA LEU A 270 -2.53 -13.97 -6.12
C LEU A 270 -3.67 -13.99 -7.17
N TRP A 271 -4.43 -15.08 -7.24
CA TRP A 271 -5.62 -15.18 -8.08
C TRP A 271 -6.75 -14.27 -7.55
N LEU A 272 -7.02 -14.33 -6.24
CA LEU A 272 -8.00 -13.46 -5.57
C LEU A 272 -7.63 -11.99 -5.71
N SER A 273 -6.37 -11.61 -5.50
CA SER A 273 -5.93 -10.21 -5.65
C SER A 273 -6.09 -9.72 -7.09
N ARG A 274 -5.72 -10.54 -8.09
CA ARG A 274 -5.95 -10.22 -9.52
C ARG A 274 -7.43 -10.04 -9.84
N LYS A 275 -8.30 -10.95 -9.37
CA LYS A 275 -9.76 -10.82 -9.55
C LYS A 275 -10.33 -9.58 -8.86
N ALA A 276 -9.83 -9.22 -7.68
CA ALA A 276 -10.19 -7.98 -7.00
C ALA A 276 -9.72 -6.74 -7.78
N THR A 277 -8.51 -6.75 -8.34
CA THR A 277 -8.01 -5.66 -9.21
C THR A 277 -8.83 -5.51 -10.48
N ASP A 278 -9.21 -6.62 -11.13
CA ASP A 278 -10.10 -6.59 -12.30
C ASP A 278 -11.47 -6.01 -11.98
N LEU A 279 -12.09 -6.41 -10.85
CA LEU A 279 -13.35 -5.84 -10.39
C LEU A 279 -13.22 -4.33 -10.07
N GLN A 280 -12.18 -3.93 -9.35
CA GLN A 280 -11.90 -2.52 -9.06
C GLN A 280 -11.68 -1.69 -10.34
N ARG A 281 -10.98 -2.24 -11.34
CA ARG A 281 -10.79 -1.62 -12.66
C ARG A 281 -12.12 -1.41 -13.38
N MET A 282 -13.00 -2.41 -13.38
CA MET A 282 -14.34 -2.30 -13.97
C MET A 282 -15.20 -1.25 -13.24
N VAL A 283 -15.25 -1.29 -11.91
CA VAL A 283 -16.03 -0.34 -11.09
C VAL A 283 -15.54 1.10 -11.28
N ARG A 284 -14.22 1.34 -11.23
CA ARG A 284 -13.62 2.67 -11.50
C ARG A 284 -14.00 3.16 -12.90
N GLY A 285 -13.90 2.30 -13.92
CA GLY A 285 -14.31 2.63 -15.29
C GLY A 285 -15.80 2.97 -15.43
N VAL A 286 -16.69 2.25 -14.73
CA VAL A 286 -18.13 2.55 -14.70
C VAL A 286 -18.41 3.89 -14.01
N LEU A 287 -17.76 4.18 -12.88
CA LEU A 287 -17.91 5.45 -12.16
C LEU A 287 -17.46 6.64 -13.02
N VAL A 288 -16.30 6.55 -13.66
CA VAL A 288 -15.80 7.60 -14.59
C VAL A 288 -16.76 7.79 -15.76
N ARG A 289 -17.24 6.71 -16.41
CA ARG A 289 -18.25 6.79 -17.49
C ARG A 289 -19.61 7.32 -17.04
N LYS A 290 -19.96 7.21 -15.75
CA LYS A 290 -21.19 7.80 -15.17
C LYS A 290 -21.01 9.29 -14.86
N ALA A 291 -19.86 9.68 -14.33
CA ALA A 291 -19.50 11.09 -14.10
C ALA A 291 -19.35 11.87 -15.41
N PHE A 292 -18.66 11.30 -16.41
CA PHE A 292 -18.50 11.91 -17.73
C PHE A 292 -19.85 12.11 -18.44
N ARG A 293 -20.72 11.09 -18.47
CA ARG A 293 -22.06 11.24 -19.07
C ARG A 293 -22.92 12.29 -18.38
N ARG A 294 -22.87 12.41 -17.05
CA ARG A 294 -23.53 13.49 -16.30
C ARG A 294 -22.99 14.87 -16.70
N ARG A 295 -21.66 15.03 -16.80
CA ARG A 295 -21.04 16.32 -17.19
C ARG A 295 -21.36 16.68 -18.65
N MET A 296 -21.31 15.71 -19.57
CA MET A 296 -21.70 15.90 -20.96
C MET A 296 -23.17 16.30 -21.11
N ALA A 297 -24.09 15.67 -20.35
CA ALA A 297 -25.50 16.07 -20.32
C ALA A 297 -25.65 17.52 -19.85
N LEU A 298 -25.10 17.89 -18.69
CA LEU A 298 -25.16 19.26 -18.18
C LEU A 298 -24.57 20.29 -19.15
N CYS A 299 -23.46 19.98 -19.82
CA CYS A 299 -22.88 20.84 -20.85
C CYS A 299 -23.75 20.94 -22.11
N HIS A 300 -24.40 19.84 -22.52
CA HIS A 300 -25.35 19.83 -23.63
C HIS A 300 -26.61 20.62 -23.31
N ASP A 301 -27.24 20.39 -22.16
CA ASP A 301 -28.43 21.09 -21.69
C ASP A 301 -28.17 22.60 -21.58
N SER A 302 -27.01 22.97 -21.04
CA SER A 302 -26.54 24.37 -20.97
C SER A 302 -26.33 24.98 -22.36
N ALA A 303 -25.71 24.25 -23.29
CA ALA A 303 -25.52 24.70 -24.66
C ALA A 303 -26.86 24.85 -25.41
N VAL A 304 -27.80 23.92 -25.22
CA VAL A 304 -29.16 23.98 -25.77
C VAL A 304 -29.94 25.16 -25.17
N GLN A 305 -29.81 25.43 -23.87
CA GLN A 305 -30.44 26.60 -23.23
C GLN A 305 -29.87 27.91 -23.80
N ILE A 306 -28.55 28.03 -23.94
CA ILE A 306 -27.89 29.19 -24.57
C ILE A 306 -28.34 29.35 -26.02
N GLN A 307 -28.41 28.27 -26.81
CA GLN A 307 -28.89 28.30 -28.19
C GLN A 307 -30.37 28.69 -28.30
N ARG A 308 -31.24 28.19 -27.40
CA ARG A 308 -32.66 28.59 -27.33
C ARG A 308 -32.80 30.07 -27.01
N MET A 309 -32.10 30.56 -25.99
CA MET A 309 -32.10 31.99 -25.63
C MET A 309 -31.56 32.87 -26.78
N PHE A 310 -30.47 32.44 -27.44
CA PHE A 310 -29.89 33.16 -28.57
C PHE A 310 -30.86 33.23 -29.75
N ARG A 311 -31.45 32.10 -30.17
CA ARG A 311 -32.44 32.05 -31.27
C ARG A 311 -33.66 32.92 -30.97
N GLY A 312 -34.21 32.85 -29.76
CA GLY A 312 -35.34 33.70 -29.35
C GLY A 312 -34.98 35.19 -29.24
N MET A 313 -33.73 35.51 -28.90
CA MET A 313 -33.23 36.88 -28.85
C MET A 313 -32.98 37.46 -30.26
N GLU A 314 -32.50 36.65 -31.21
CA GLU A 314 -32.37 37.08 -32.61
C GLU A 314 -33.74 37.24 -33.28
N ALA A 315 -34.68 36.32 -33.04
CA ALA A 315 -36.06 36.44 -33.51
C ALA A 315 -36.74 37.71 -32.97
N ARG A 316 -36.56 38.04 -31.68
CA ARG A 316 -37.05 39.31 -31.12
C ARG A 316 -36.46 40.52 -31.82
N LYS A 317 -35.14 40.61 -32.06
CA LYS A 317 -34.56 41.75 -32.82
C LYS A 317 -35.21 41.95 -34.19
N VAL A 318 -35.51 40.86 -34.90
CA VAL A 318 -36.15 40.93 -36.23
C VAL A 318 -37.58 41.47 -36.09
N ILE A 319 -38.33 41.00 -35.08
CA ILE A 319 -39.66 41.52 -34.76
C ILE A 319 -39.59 43.00 -34.33
N ASP A 320 -38.69 43.37 -33.42
CA ASP A 320 -38.46 44.75 -32.96
C ASP A 320 -38.15 45.69 -34.14
N GLN A 321 -37.38 45.22 -35.11
CA GLN A 321 -37.06 45.97 -36.32
C GLN A 321 -38.29 46.10 -37.24
N ILE A 322 -39.03 45.03 -37.51
CA ILE A 322 -40.26 45.08 -38.32
C ILE A 322 -41.32 45.98 -37.67
N LEU A 323 -41.48 45.92 -36.34
CA LEU A 323 -42.39 46.78 -35.58
C LEU A 323 -41.96 48.24 -35.63
N ARG A 324 -40.67 48.55 -35.45
CA ARG A 324 -40.13 49.90 -35.67
C ARG A 324 -40.45 50.37 -37.09
N ASP A 325 -40.08 49.58 -38.10
CA ASP A 325 -40.15 50.00 -39.50
C ASP A 325 -41.61 50.20 -39.93
N ARG A 326 -42.55 49.45 -39.36
CA ARG A 326 -44.01 49.69 -39.49
C ARG A 326 -44.45 50.98 -38.79
N GLU A 327 -44.07 51.21 -37.53
CA GLU A 327 -44.50 52.42 -36.80
C GLU A 327 -43.88 53.69 -37.39
N THR A 328 -42.64 53.62 -37.88
CA THR A 328 -41.97 54.70 -38.62
C THR A 328 -42.74 55.05 -39.89
N ARG A 329 -43.16 54.07 -40.70
CA ARG A 329 -44.03 54.33 -41.85
C ARG A 329 -45.36 54.95 -41.45
N HIS A 330 -46.00 54.41 -40.40
CA HIS A 330 -47.27 54.94 -39.93
C HIS A 330 -47.19 56.40 -39.46
N ARG A 331 -46.08 56.81 -38.83
CA ARG A 331 -45.84 58.23 -38.49
C ARG A 331 -45.53 59.08 -39.72
N GLN A 332 -44.85 58.54 -40.74
CA GLN A 332 -44.64 59.24 -42.01
C GLN A 332 -45.97 59.44 -42.76
N GLU A 333 -46.81 58.41 -42.83
CA GLU A 333 -48.19 58.46 -43.32
C GLU A 333 -49.02 59.50 -42.55
N PHE A 334 -48.90 59.55 -41.22
CA PHE A 334 -49.60 60.52 -40.39
C PHE A 334 -49.11 61.96 -40.61
N MET A 335 -47.79 62.21 -40.70
CA MET A 335 -47.24 63.53 -41.04
C MET A 335 -47.70 63.99 -42.43
N LEU A 336 -47.77 63.11 -43.43
CA LEU A 336 -48.31 63.42 -44.76
C LEU A 336 -49.81 63.77 -44.73
N VAL A 337 -50.59 63.15 -43.83
CA VAL A 337 -52.00 63.54 -43.61
C VAL A 337 -52.10 64.90 -42.93
N LEU A 338 -51.28 65.19 -41.91
CA LEU A 338 -51.24 66.51 -41.27
C LEU A 338 -50.81 67.61 -42.27
N GLU A 339 -49.86 67.32 -43.15
CA GLU A 339 -49.39 68.21 -44.22
C GLU A 339 -50.52 68.47 -45.25
N ALA A 340 -51.23 67.43 -45.69
CA ALA A 340 -52.36 67.57 -46.61
C ALA A 340 -53.56 68.33 -45.99
N GLU A 341 -53.84 68.15 -44.70
CA GLU A 341 -54.84 68.93 -43.95
C GLU A 341 -54.39 70.40 -43.77
N GLU A 342 -53.09 70.65 -43.54
CA GLU A 342 -52.53 72.00 -43.47
C GLU A 342 -52.64 72.73 -44.83
N GLU A 343 -52.29 72.04 -45.93
CA GLU A 343 -52.48 72.53 -47.30
C GLU A 343 -53.96 72.76 -47.62
N TRP A 344 -54.86 71.84 -47.23
CA TRP A 344 -56.29 72.01 -47.44
C TRP A 344 -56.85 73.22 -46.68
N LEU A 345 -56.46 73.40 -45.40
CA LEU A 345 -56.84 74.57 -44.60
C LEU A 345 -56.26 75.87 -45.14
N ARG A 346 -55.01 75.86 -45.62
CA ARG A 346 -54.40 76.98 -46.33
C ARG A 346 -55.19 77.33 -47.58
N ILE A 347 -55.45 76.36 -48.45
CA ILE A 347 -56.23 76.53 -49.69
C ILE A 347 -57.67 76.97 -49.39
N ALA A 348 -58.28 76.50 -48.29
CA ALA A 348 -59.61 76.93 -47.85
C ALA A 348 -59.60 78.39 -47.36
N ARG A 349 -58.61 78.78 -46.55
CA ARG A 349 -58.40 80.15 -46.08
C ARG A 349 -58.10 81.09 -47.24
N ASP A 350 -57.18 80.73 -48.13
CA ASP A 350 -56.86 81.47 -49.37
C ASP A 350 -58.09 81.60 -50.28
N LYS A 351 -58.92 80.55 -50.43
CA LYS A 351 -60.19 80.61 -51.19
C LYS A 351 -61.27 81.47 -50.53
N LEU A 352 -61.33 81.51 -49.20
CA LEU A 352 -62.33 82.32 -48.47
C LEU A 352 -61.90 83.80 -48.44
N GLN A 353 -60.62 84.06 -48.24
CA GLN A 353 -59.99 85.38 -48.35
C GLN A 353 -60.13 85.94 -49.78
N ALA A 354 -59.75 85.17 -50.80
CA ALA A 354 -59.98 85.51 -52.20
C ALA A 354 -61.46 85.43 -52.63
N ARG A 355 -62.39 85.05 -51.74
CA ARG A 355 -63.84 85.28 -51.93
C ARG A 355 -64.23 86.62 -51.31
N MET A 356 -63.75 86.99 -50.13
CA MET A 356 -63.96 88.33 -49.55
C MET A 356 -63.48 89.42 -50.52
N GLU A 357 -62.26 89.28 -51.03
CA GLU A 357 -61.65 90.21 -52.01
C GLU A 357 -62.49 90.36 -53.30
N ARG A 358 -63.22 89.31 -53.73
CA ARG A 358 -64.05 89.33 -54.95
C ARG A 358 -65.51 89.70 -54.71
N PHE A 359 -66.11 89.25 -53.62
CA PHE A 359 -67.49 89.57 -53.22
C PHE A 359 -67.58 90.91 -52.48
N HIS A 360 -66.80 91.89 -52.94
CA HIS A 360 -66.88 93.28 -52.51
C HIS A 360 -66.61 93.55 -51.02
N VAL A 361 -65.84 92.75 -50.27
CA VAL A 361 -65.57 93.08 -48.85
C VAL A 361 -64.79 94.38 -48.68
N TYR A 362 -64.01 94.84 -49.67
CA TYR A 362 -63.51 96.22 -49.68
C TYR A 362 -64.65 97.24 -49.71
N ARG A 363 -65.67 97.01 -50.54
CA ARG A 363 -66.86 97.86 -50.64
C ARG A 363 -67.77 97.73 -49.42
N GLU A 364 -67.83 96.57 -48.77
CA GLU A 364 -68.60 96.39 -47.54
C GLU A 364 -67.88 96.99 -46.33
N TYR A 365 -66.54 96.99 -46.32
CA TYR A 365 -65.72 97.75 -45.37
C TYR A 365 -65.85 99.26 -45.62
N GLU A 366 -65.78 99.72 -46.88
CA GLU A 366 -66.08 101.09 -47.27
C GLU A 366 -67.52 101.48 -46.86
N ASN A 367 -68.53 100.68 -47.18
CA ASN A 367 -69.92 100.90 -46.74
C ASN A 367 -70.04 100.91 -45.19
N VAL A 368 -69.29 100.09 -44.46
CA VAL A 368 -69.28 100.09 -42.98
C VAL A 368 -68.67 101.39 -42.46
N CYS A 369 -67.56 101.86 -43.04
CA CYS A 369 -66.96 103.15 -42.70
C CYS A 369 -67.84 104.34 -43.14
N GLU A 370 -68.54 104.27 -44.28
CA GLU A 370 -69.49 105.29 -44.73
C GLU A 370 -70.73 105.34 -43.82
N LEU A 371 -71.27 104.18 -43.41
CA LEU A 371 -72.36 104.10 -42.44
C LEU A 371 -71.92 104.51 -41.02
N GLU A 372 -70.66 104.28 -40.66
CA GLU A 372 -70.04 104.79 -39.43
C GLU A 372 -69.98 106.32 -39.48
N ASP A 373 -69.45 106.90 -40.56
CA ASP A 373 -69.40 108.35 -40.81
C ASP A 373 -70.80 108.98 -40.82
N GLU A 374 -71.78 108.38 -41.51
CA GLU A 374 -73.17 108.86 -41.49
C GLU A 374 -73.78 108.77 -40.10
N TYR A 375 -73.54 107.68 -39.36
CA TYR A 375 -74.01 107.52 -37.98
C TYR A 375 -73.40 108.58 -37.05
N TYR A 376 -72.09 108.86 -37.19
CA TYR A 376 -71.42 109.94 -36.45
C TYR A 376 -71.98 111.33 -36.81
N ARG A 377 -72.14 111.66 -38.09
CA ARG A 377 -72.70 112.95 -38.55
C ARG A 377 -74.14 113.16 -38.09
N ILE A 378 -74.98 112.12 -38.12
CA ILE A 378 -76.36 112.21 -37.62
C ILE A 378 -76.38 112.33 -36.09
N ARG A 379 -75.47 111.65 -35.37
CA ARG A 379 -75.33 111.77 -33.92
C ARG A 379 -74.84 113.15 -33.48
N GLU A 380 -73.92 113.75 -34.22
CA GLU A 380 -73.45 115.13 -34.05
C GLU A 380 -74.62 116.12 -34.24
N ARG A 381 -75.34 116.01 -35.36
CA ARG A 381 -76.55 116.80 -35.64
C ARG A 381 -77.65 116.64 -34.57
N VAL A 382 -77.79 115.46 -33.98
CA VAL A 382 -78.67 115.24 -32.81
C VAL A 382 -78.18 116.05 -31.61
N GLY A 383 -76.87 116.06 -31.34
CA GLY A 383 -76.25 116.90 -30.32
C GLY A 383 -76.52 118.39 -30.52
N ASP A 384 -76.36 118.90 -31.73
CA ASP A 384 -76.67 120.30 -32.08
C ASP A 384 -78.14 120.66 -31.81
N MET A 385 -79.06 119.80 -32.25
CA MET A 385 -80.49 120.02 -32.04
C MET A 385 -80.87 119.92 -30.56
N GLU A 386 -80.21 119.07 -29.77
CA GLU A 386 -80.36 119.00 -28.32
C GLU A 386 -79.78 120.23 -27.60
N ALA A 387 -78.65 120.78 -28.06
CA ALA A 387 -78.12 122.05 -27.57
C ALA A 387 -79.10 123.20 -27.80
N ILE A 388 -79.65 123.31 -29.01
CA ILE A 388 -80.71 124.28 -29.35
C ILE A 388 -81.96 124.08 -28.46
N TYR A 389 -82.37 122.84 -28.21
CA TYR A 389 -83.50 122.54 -27.34
C TYR A 389 -83.25 122.93 -25.87
N LEU A 390 -82.05 122.69 -25.35
CA LEU A 390 -81.63 123.13 -24.01
C LEU A 390 -81.55 124.66 -23.93
N GLU A 391 -81.11 125.34 -24.99
CA GLU A 391 -81.16 126.79 -25.07
C GLU A 391 -82.62 127.29 -25.05
N MET A 392 -83.51 126.71 -25.85
CA MET A 392 -84.94 127.06 -25.86
C MET A 392 -85.60 126.84 -24.49
N GLN A 393 -85.26 125.78 -23.76
CA GLN A 393 -85.71 125.62 -22.37
C GLN A 393 -85.14 126.71 -21.44
N THR A 394 -83.86 127.06 -21.60
CA THR A 394 -83.21 128.13 -20.83
C THR A 394 -83.82 129.49 -21.13
N GLN A 395 -84.21 129.75 -22.39
CA GLN A 395 -84.96 130.93 -22.81
C GLN A 395 -86.38 130.93 -22.21
N ARG A 396 -87.11 129.80 -22.21
CA ARG A 396 -88.43 129.65 -21.55
C ARG A 396 -88.38 130.03 -20.06
N LEU A 397 -87.32 129.65 -19.36
CA LEU A 397 -87.08 130.01 -17.94
C LEU A 397 -86.75 131.49 -17.71
N ARG A 398 -86.49 132.27 -18.77
CA ARG A 398 -86.16 133.70 -18.73
C ARG A 398 -87.28 134.62 -19.26
N ILE A 399 -88.46 134.08 -19.58
CA ILE A 399 -89.58 134.86 -20.13
C ILE A 399 -90.18 135.79 -19.07
N SER A 400 -90.32 137.07 -19.40
CA SER A 400 -90.93 138.09 -18.53
C SER A 400 -92.46 137.89 -18.40
N PRO A 401 -93.07 138.13 -17.21
CA PRO A 401 -94.51 137.94 -16.98
C PRO A 401 -95.45 138.58 -18.01
N ARG A 402 -95.05 139.72 -18.60
CA ARG A 402 -95.86 140.42 -19.62
C ARG A 402 -95.99 139.64 -20.94
N ALA A 403 -94.99 138.83 -21.30
CA ALA A 403 -95.03 137.99 -22.49
C ALA A 403 -95.86 136.71 -22.27
N VAL A 404 -95.95 136.23 -21.01
CA VAL A 404 -96.85 135.12 -20.63
C VAL A 404 -98.30 135.47 -20.96
N ALA A 405 -98.74 136.68 -20.60
CA ALA A 405 -100.07 137.20 -20.91
C ALA A 405 -100.35 137.44 -22.42
N GLN A 406 -99.33 137.31 -23.27
CA GLN A 406 -99.42 137.42 -24.74
C GLN A 406 -99.29 136.05 -25.44
N GLY A 407 -99.36 134.93 -24.71
CA GLY A 407 -99.29 133.58 -25.29
C GLY A 407 -97.89 133.12 -25.70
N TRP A 408 -96.83 133.93 -25.51
CA TRP A 408 -95.46 133.56 -25.90
C TRP A 408 -94.95 132.29 -25.20
N VAL A 409 -95.45 131.98 -23.99
CA VAL A 409 -95.12 130.71 -23.32
C VAL A 409 -95.73 129.52 -24.06
N GLU A 410 -96.95 129.65 -24.58
CA GLU A 410 -97.62 128.59 -25.35
C GLU A 410 -96.98 128.43 -26.74
N GLU A 411 -96.61 129.54 -27.39
CA GLU A 411 -95.87 129.50 -28.65
C GLU A 411 -94.46 128.89 -28.46
N MET A 412 -93.76 129.26 -27.38
CA MET A 412 -92.45 128.69 -27.05
C MET A 412 -92.57 127.22 -26.64
N GLU A 413 -93.62 126.82 -25.92
CA GLU A 413 -93.88 125.41 -25.61
C GLU A 413 -94.25 124.58 -26.83
N THR A 414 -95.03 125.12 -27.77
CA THR A 414 -95.31 124.41 -29.03
C THR A 414 -94.08 124.32 -29.92
N LYS A 415 -93.21 125.33 -29.94
CA LYS A 415 -91.87 125.26 -30.56
C LYS A 415 -90.98 124.21 -29.88
N ILE A 416 -90.91 124.18 -28.55
CA ILE A 416 -90.17 123.19 -27.75
C ILE A 416 -90.72 121.76 -27.98
N LYS A 417 -92.06 121.59 -28.05
CA LYS A 417 -92.71 120.30 -28.35
C LYS A 417 -92.37 119.83 -29.77
N LYS A 418 -92.43 120.71 -30.78
CA LYS A 418 -92.00 120.41 -32.17
C LYS A 418 -90.51 120.06 -32.26
N GLN A 419 -89.64 120.85 -31.63
CA GLN A 419 -88.19 120.57 -31.59
C GLN A 419 -87.90 119.22 -30.93
N ARG A 420 -88.60 118.89 -29.82
CA ARG A 420 -88.47 117.57 -29.18
C ARG A 420 -88.97 116.44 -30.07
N GLN A 421 -90.05 116.63 -30.83
CA GLN A 421 -90.54 115.65 -31.80
C GLN A 421 -89.52 115.40 -32.90
N GLU A 422 -88.90 116.44 -33.47
CA GLU A 422 -87.89 116.26 -34.53
C GLU A 422 -86.58 115.66 -33.99
N ILE A 423 -86.12 116.05 -32.79
CA ILE A 423 -85.02 115.36 -32.10
C ILE A 423 -85.34 113.88 -31.89
N THR A 424 -86.55 113.57 -31.43
CA THR A 424 -86.97 112.17 -31.21
C THR A 424 -87.00 111.39 -32.53
N ARG A 425 -87.50 112.02 -33.61
CA ARG A 425 -87.51 111.45 -34.96
C ARG A 425 -86.11 111.17 -35.48
N VAL A 426 -85.18 112.14 -35.40
CA VAL A 426 -83.80 111.95 -35.88
C VAL A 426 -83.01 110.99 -34.96
N LYS A 427 -83.30 110.93 -33.66
CA LYS A 427 -82.77 109.87 -32.77
C LYS A 427 -83.26 108.47 -33.16
N ILE A 428 -84.55 108.33 -33.46
CA ILE A 428 -85.13 107.07 -33.96
C ILE A 428 -84.48 106.67 -35.29
N ASP A 429 -84.29 107.63 -36.20
CA ASP A 429 -83.64 107.41 -37.49
C ASP A 429 -82.15 107.02 -37.35
N ALA A 430 -81.41 107.72 -36.49
CA ALA A 430 -80.02 107.42 -36.16
C ALA A 430 -79.84 105.99 -35.62
N VAL A 431 -80.73 105.55 -34.72
CA VAL A 431 -80.62 104.24 -34.06
C VAL A 431 -81.20 103.11 -34.92
N LEU A 432 -82.38 103.29 -35.52
CA LEU A 432 -83.12 102.21 -36.20
C LEU A 432 -82.89 102.14 -37.71
N ARG A 433 -82.47 103.22 -38.38
CA ARG A 433 -82.10 103.18 -39.81
C ARG A 433 -80.60 103.00 -39.97
N VAL A 434 -79.81 104.01 -39.60
CA VAL A 434 -78.36 104.01 -39.90
C VAL A 434 -77.58 103.12 -38.91
N GLY A 435 -77.79 103.27 -37.61
CA GLY A 435 -77.11 102.48 -36.58
C GLY A 435 -77.43 100.98 -36.63
N LEU A 436 -78.66 100.61 -37.03
CA LEU A 436 -79.04 99.21 -37.24
C LEU A 436 -78.36 98.61 -38.48
N ALA A 437 -78.36 99.32 -39.61
CA ALA A 437 -77.69 98.89 -40.84
C ALA A 437 -76.17 98.75 -40.64
N PHE A 438 -75.55 99.74 -39.98
CA PHE A 438 -74.15 99.70 -39.55
C PHE A 438 -73.88 98.45 -38.70
N LYS A 439 -74.62 98.22 -37.61
CA LYS A 439 -74.40 97.06 -36.74
C LYS A 439 -74.65 95.71 -37.41
N GLN A 440 -75.56 95.63 -38.39
CA GLN A 440 -75.75 94.42 -39.19
C GLN A 440 -74.53 94.15 -40.09
N LYS A 441 -74.06 95.16 -40.84
CA LYS A 441 -72.89 95.00 -41.74
C LYS A 441 -71.58 94.79 -40.99
N GLU A 442 -71.39 95.47 -39.85
CA GLU A 442 -70.28 95.22 -38.94
C GLU A 442 -70.28 93.77 -38.43
N GLN A 443 -71.44 93.22 -38.05
CA GLN A 443 -71.56 91.82 -37.61
C GLN A 443 -71.27 90.82 -38.75
N GLU A 444 -71.73 91.09 -39.98
CA GLU A 444 -71.42 90.25 -41.13
C GLU A 444 -69.91 90.24 -41.43
N TYR A 445 -69.26 91.41 -41.42
CA TYR A 445 -67.80 91.53 -41.58
C TYR A 445 -67.03 90.83 -40.45
N GLN A 446 -67.43 91.03 -39.19
CA GLN A 446 -66.83 90.36 -38.04
C GLN A 446 -66.97 88.83 -38.10
N GLN A 447 -68.14 88.32 -38.55
CA GLN A 447 -68.36 86.89 -38.74
C GLN A 447 -67.46 86.30 -39.83
N LEU A 448 -67.31 86.98 -40.97
CA LEU A 448 -66.42 86.53 -42.05
C LEU A 448 -64.94 86.56 -41.64
N ASN A 449 -64.50 87.63 -40.97
CA ASN A 449 -63.13 87.72 -40.45
C ASN A 449 -62.86 86.65 -39.38
N ALA A 450 -63.82 86.40 -38.48
CA ALA A 450 -63.73 85.31 -37.50
C ALA A 450 -63.66 83.91 -38.17
N GLN A 451 -64.30 83.71 -39.33
CA GLN A 451 -64.14 82.47 -40.12
C GLN A 451 -62.75 82.34 -40.74
N VAL A 452 -62.16 83.42 -41.26
CA VAL A 452 -60.75 83.45 -41.73
C VAL A 452 -59.81 83.08 -40.59
N GLN A 453 -59.94 83.75 -39.44
CA GLN A 453 -59.11 83.52 -38.25
C GLN A 453 -59.28 82.10 -37.71
N ALA A 454 -60.51 81.57 -37.66
CA ALA A 454 -60.76 80.19 -37.21
C ALA A 454 -60.19 79.12 -38.17
N LEU A 455 -60.05 79.40 -39.47
CA LEU A 455 -59.33 78.54 -40.40
C LEU A 455 -57.81 78.64 -40.21
N GLU A 456 -57.29 79.84 -39.98
CA GLU A 456 -55.85 80.06 -39.77
C GLU A 456 -55.36 79.51 -38.42
N ASP A 457 -56.16 79.61 -37.36
CA ASP A 457 -55.87 79.01 -36.05
C ASP A 457 -55.95 77.48 -36.10
N LYS A 458 -56.84 76.91 -36.93
CA LYS A 458 -56.81 75.48 -37.23
C LYS A 458 -55.52 75.12 -37.96
N ARG A 459 -55.13 75.87 -39.01
CA ARG A 459 -53.88 75.67 -39.75
C ARG A 459 -52.68 75.66 -38.79
N LYS A 460 -52.55 76.66 -37.92
CA LYS A 460 -51.46 76.77 -36.93
C LYS A 460 -51.43 75.59 -35.96
N ARG A 461 -52.58 75.02 -35.57
CA ARG A 461 -52.63 73.81 -34.72
C ARG A 461 -52.14 72.57 -35.47
N PHE A 462 -52.48 72.40 -36.75
CA PHE A 462 -51.95 71.31 -37.58
C PHE A 462 -50.45 71.48 -37.87
N GLU A 463 -50.00 72.71 -38.11
CA GLU A 463 -48.58 73.10 -38.28
C GLU A 463 -47.76 72.74 -37.02
N ILE A 464 -48.21 73.16 -35.83
CA ILE A 464 -47.59 72.78 -34.55
C ILE A 464 -47.59 71.26 -34.34
N TRP A 465 -48.71 70.58 -34.58
CA TRP A 465 -48.81 69.13 -34.36
C TRP A 465 -47.92 68.33 -35.32
N ARG A 466 -47.81 68.75 -36.59
CA ARG A 466 -46.86 68.17 -37.55
C ARG A 466 -45.42 68.32 -37.05
N ASP A 467 -45.06 69.50 -36.56
CA ASP A 467 -43.70 69.78 -36.11
C ASP A 467 -43.37 69.02 -34.80
N GLU A 468 -44.34 68.86 -33.89
CA GLU A 468 -44.22 67.98 -32.71
C GLU A 468 -44.02 66.51 -33.09
N GLU A 469 -44.80 65.96 -34.03
CA GLU A 469 -44.61 64.58 -34.52
C GLU A 469 -43.30 64.42 -35.30
N PHE A 470 -42.87 65.44 -36.06
CA PHE A 470 -41.57 65.45 -36.72
C PHE A 470 -40.42 65.39 -35.72
N ILE A 471 -40.46 66.18 -34.64
CA ILE A 471 -39.48 66.15 -33.56
C ILE A 471 -39.50 64.79 -32.85
N SER A 472 -40.69 64.25 -32.56
CA SER A 472 -40.92 62.94 -31.95
C SER A 472 -40.32 61.79 -32.79
N TYR A 473 -40.54 61.82 -34.11
CA TYR A 473 -39.94 60.94 -35.09
C TYR A 473 -38.41 61.09 -35.17
N TRP A 474 -37.90 62.33 -35.23
CA TRP A 474 -36.49 62.62 -35.43
C TRP A 474 -35.63 62.23 -34.22
N ASP A 475 -36.06 62.53 -33.00
CA ASP A 475 -35.38 62.10 -31.78
C ASP A 475 -35.38 60.56 -31.67
N ARG A 476 -36.51 59.90 -31.96
CA ARG A 476 -36.57 58.44 -32.02
C ARG A 476 -35.57 57.85 -33.03
N GLU A 477 -35.43 58.46 -34.20
CA GLU A 477 -34.46 58.01 -35.20
C GLU A 477 -33.02 58.25 -34.74
N CYS A 478 -32.72 59.41 -34.18
CA CYS A 478 -31.42 59.72 -33.58
C CYS A 478 -31.04 58.73 -32.47
N ARG A 479 -31.98 58.40 -31.58
CA ARG A 479 -31.83 57.37 -30.53
C ARG A 479 -31.56 56.00 -31.13
N PHE A 480 -32.28 55.59 -32.19
CA PHE A 480 -32.03 54.31 -32.87
C PHE A 480 -30.66 54.26 -33.53
N GLN A 481 -30.28 55.30 -34.30
CA GLN A 481 -28.98 55.40 -34.97
C GLN A 481 -27.82 55.45 -33.95
N PHE A 482 -28.01 56.09 -32.80
CA PHE A 482 -27.05 56.03 -31.69
C PHE A 482 -26.95 54.61 -31.11
N GLN A 483 -28.08 53.94 -30.82
CA GLN A 483 -28.08 52.56 -30.34
C GLN A 483 -27.42 51.59 -31.33
N GLN A 484 -27.65 51.73 -32.63
CA GLN A 484 -27.01 50.88 -33.65
C GLN A 484 -25.51 51.15 -33.74
N ARG A 485 -25.06 52.41 -33.71
CA ARG A 485 -23.62 52.76 -33.62
C ARG A 485 -22.98 52.17 -32.36
N GLN A 486 -23.65 52.22 -31.21
CA GLN A 486 -23.19 51.57 -29.97
C GLN A 486 -23.15 50.04 -30.07
N ARG A 487 -24.16 49.41 -30.66
CA ARG A 487 -24.19 47.95 -30.91
C ARG A 487 -23.05 47.53 -31.86
N MET A 488 -22.79 48.30 -32.91
CA MET A 488 -21.70 48.06 -33.86
C MET A 488 -20.32 48.28 -33.22
N ARG A 489 -20.12 49.35 -32.46
CA ARG A 489 -18.87 49.58 -31.69
C ARG A 489 -18.61 48.45 -30.70
N LYS A 490 -19.63 47.98 -29.97
CA LYS A 490 -19.53 46.82 -29.08
C LYS A 490 -19.22 45.51 -29.84
N ARG A 491 -19.82 45.30 -31.02
CA ARG A 491 -19.47 44.18 -31.92
C ARG A 491 -18.03 44.25 -32.42
N GLN A 492 -17.55 45.42 -32.83
CA GLN A 492 -16.17 45.65 -33.28
C GLN A 492 -15.16 45.39 -32.17
N ILE A 493 -15.37 45.96 -30.97
CA ILE A 493 -14.51 45.69 -29.80
C ILE A 493 -14.52 44.19 -29.46
N ALA A 494 -15.68 43.52 -29.50
CA ALA A 494 -15.79 42.08 -29.27
C ALA A 494 -15.22 41.23 -30.42
N ALA A 495 -15.06 41.76 -31.63
CA ALA A 495 -14.39 41.10 -32.75
C ALA A 495 -12.87 41.27 -32.64
N GLN A 496 -12.39 42.48 -32.36
CA GLN A 496 -11.00 42.78 -32.03
C GLN A 496 -10.51 41.91 -30.87
N ARG A 497 -11.24 41.84 -29.74
CA ARG A 497 -10.94 40.95 -28.60
C ARG A 497 -11.00 39.43 -28.89
N ARG A 498 -11.44 39.02 -30.09
CA ARG A 498 -11.42 37.61 -30.55
C ARG A 498 -10.37 37.36 -31.62
N HIS A 499 -10.03 38.37 -32.42
CA HIS A 499 -8.94 38.37 -33.38
C HIS A 499 -7.59 38.48 -32.66
N TRP A 500 -7.45 39.52 -31.84
CA TRP A 500 -6.46 39.59 -30.76
C TRP A 500 -6.89 38.63 -29.64
N ARG A 501 -6.67 37.33 -29.84
CA ARG A 501 -6.50 36.43 -28.70
C ARG A 501 -5.33 36.96 -27.89
N VAL A 502 -5.61 37.49 -26.70
CA VAL A 502 -4.58 37.84 -25.74
C VAL A 502 -4.10 36.55 -25.09
N ASP A 503 -3.32 35.78 -25.85
CA ASP A 503 -2.50 34.71 -25.31
C ASP A 503 -1.45 35.40 -24.42
N MET A 504 -1.65 35.34 -23.11
CA MET A 504 -0.75 35.98 -22.14
C MET A 504 0.60 35.24 -22.19
N PHE A 505 1.70 35.93 -22.51
CA PHE A 505 3.04 35.34 -22.48
C PHE A 505 3.71 35.65 -21.13
N HIS A 506 4.44 34.68 -20.57
CA HIS A 506 5.43 34.98 -19.53
C HIS A 506 6.55 35.87 -20.11
N PHE A 507 7.28 36.60 -19.26
CA PHE A 507 8.53 37.32 -19.65
C PHE A 507 9.51 36.46 -20.46
N ASN A 508 9.48 35.14 -20.26
CA ASN A 508 10.25 34.12 -20.97
C ASN A 508 9.77 33.84 -22.41
N GLY A 509 8.84 34.63 -22.97
CA GLY A 509 8.30 34.47 -24.34
C GLY A 509 7.41 33.25 -24.57
N LYS A 510 7.06 32.50 -23.51
CA LYS A 510 6.23 31.28 -23.60
C LYS A 510 4.77 31.59 -23.22
N PRO A 511 3.77 31.11 -23.99
CA PRO A 511 2.36 31.37 -23.70
C PRO A 511 1.94 30.66 -22.40
N ASP A 512 1.37 31.43 -21.48
CA ASP A 512 0.98 31.01 -20.14
C ASP A 512 -0.34 30.23 -20.15
N LYS A 513 -0.22 28.91 -20.05
CA LYS A 513 -1.36 27.99 -20.04
C LYS A 513 -2.11 27.95 -18.69
N ARG A 514 -1.73 28.77 -17.70
CA ARG A 514 -2.46 28.89 -16.42
C ARG A 514 -3.79 29.62 -16.56
N TRP A 515 -3.91 30.52 -17.54
CA TRP A 515 -5.16 31.25 -17.82
C TRP A 515 -6.14 30.40 -18.62
N ASN A 516 -7.08 29.73 -17.93
CA ASN A 516 -8.12 28.92 -18.55
C ASN A 516 -9.36 29.74 -18.96
N GLY A 517 -9.13 30.90 -19.60
CA GLY A 517 -10.15 31.73 -20.26
C GLY A 517 -11.18 32.46 -19.35
N SER A 518 -11.35 32.03 -18.10
CA SER A 518 -12.33 32.61 -17.15
C SER A 518 -11.82 32.75 -15.72
N ARG A 519 -10.67 32.16 -15.37
CA ARG A 519 -10.06 32.25 -14.04
C ARG A 519 -8.56 31.93 -14.15
N TRP A 520 -7.74 32.62 -13.38
CA TRP A 520 -6.36 32.20 -13.11
C TRP A 520 -6.37 30.94 -12.23
N SER A 521 -5.32 30.13 -12.29
CA SER A 521 -5.05 29.11 -11.27
C SER A 521 -4.89 29.79 -9.91
N ASP A 522 -5.42 29.20 -8.84
CA ASP A 522 -5.39 29.82 -7.50
C ASP A 522 -3.97 30.16 -7.02
N ASP A 523 -2.95 29.37 -7.40
CA ASP A 523 -1.53 29.67 -7.15
C ASP A 523 -1.09 31.05 -7.65
N VAL A 524 -1.64 31.51 -8.80
CA VAL A 524 -1.32 32.81 -9.40
C VAL A 524 -2.12 33.94 -8.75
N LEU A 525 -3.31 33.65 -8.22
CA LEU A 525 -4.04 34.61 -7.38
C LEU A 525 -3.36 34.78 -6.00
N GLU A 526 -2.86 33.68 -5.45
CA GLU A 526 -2.04 33.65 -4.23
C GLU A 526 -0.70 34.38 -4.42
N GLU A 527 -0.03 34.19 -5.54
CA GLU A 527 1.21 34.90 -5.87
C GLU A 527 0.96 36.37 -6.23
N ALA A 528 -0.17 36.71 -6.85
CA ALA A 528 -0.59 38.09 -7.08
C ALA A 528 -0.81 38.83 -5.75
N LYS A 529 -1.61 38.29 -4.82
CA LYS A 529 -1.80 38.87 -3.46
C LYS A 529 -0.47 39.13 -2.73
N LYS A 530 0.51 38.24 -2.91
CA LYS A 530 1.86 38.36 -2.30
C LYS A 530 2.76 39.38 -3.02
N ARG A 531 2.34 39.86 -4.19
CA ARG A 531 3.01 40.88 -5.02
C ARG A 531 2.16 42.16 -5.18
N GLU A 532 1.02 42.27 -4.49
CA GLU A 532 0.18 43.47 -4.51
C GLU A 532 0.86 44.60 -3.71
N VAL A 533 1.80 45.28 -4.38
CA VAL A 533 2.23 46.62 -3.98
C VAL A 533 0.97 47.49 -3.88
N PHE A 534 0.73 48.04 -2.70
CA PHE A 534 -0.50 48.74 -2.37
C PHE A 534 -0.72 49.92 -3.32
N THR A 535 -1.75 49.82 -4.16
CA THR A 535 -2.13 50.86 -5.13
C THR A 535 -3.59 51.20 -4.93
N LEU A 536 -3.91 52.50 -4.80
CA LEU A 536 -5.26 52.98 -4.45
C LEU A 536 -6.36 52.52 -5.42
N ALA A 537 -6.01 52.12 -6.64
CA ALA A 537 -6.96 51.69 -7.67
C ALA A 537 -7.55 50.28 -7.44
N ASN A 538 -6.87 49.36 -6.74
CA ASN A 538 -7.36 47.99 -6.54
C ASN A 538 -8.38 47.86 -5.39
N ASN A 539 -8.30 48.73 -4.39
CA ASN A 539 -9.28 48.78 -3.31
C ASN A 539 -10.56 49.47 -3.80
N ASN A 540 -11.58 48.69 -4.13
CA ASN A 540 -12.88 49.20 -4.54
C ASN A 540 -13.64 49.82 -3.34
N LEU A 541 -13.22 51.02 -2.92
CA LEU A 541 -13.74 51.76 -1.75
C LEU A 541 -15.27 51.91 -1.80
N LEU A 542 -15.85 52.03 -2.99
CA LEU A 542 -17.29 52.09 -3.24
C LEU A 542 -18.05 50.86 -2.67
N ALA A 543 -17.44 49.68 -2.62
CA ALA A 543 -18.08 48.48 -2.09
C ALA A 543 -18.22 48.52 -0.56
N PHE A 544 -17.17 48.95 0.15
CA PHE A 544 -17.23 49.21 1.60
C PHE A 544 -18.16 50.39 1.92
N MET A 545 -18.25 51.40 1.04
CA MET A 545 -19.22 52.49 1.17
C MET A 545 -20.65 51.99 1.03
N GLU A 546 -21.00 51.18 0.02
CA GLU A 546 -22.35 50.63 -0.13
C GLU A 546 -22.82 49.90 1.14
N GLU A 547 -21.93 49.15 1.79
CA GLU A 547 -22.25 48.43 3.03
C GLU A 547 -22.42 49.38 4.23
N LYS A 548 -21.53 50.37 4.42
CA LYS A 548 -21.69 51.40 5.46
C LYS A 548 -22.93 52.27 5.24
N ILE A 549 -23.26 52.62 3.99
CA ILE A 549 -24.46 53.40 3.63
C ILE A 549 -25.71 52.57 3.93
N ARG A 550 -25.73 51.27 3.58
CA ARG A 550 -26.81 50.35 3.98
C ARG A 550 -26.93 50.19 5.49
N GLN A 551 -25.86 50.35 6.28
CA GLN A 551 -25.93 50.38 7.74
C GLN A 551 -26.45 51.72 8.27
N LYS A 552 -25.93 52.86 7.79
CA LYS A 552 -26.37 54.21 8.21
C LYS A 552 -27.85 54.45 7.88
N ASN A 553 -28.31 54.03 6.69
CA ASN A 553 -29.71 54.12 6.27
C ASN A 553 -30.64 53.10 6.97
N ARG A 554 -30.12 52.18 7.80
CA ARG A 554 -30.91 51.33 8.71
C ARG A 554 -30.95 51.87 10.13
N GLN A 555 -29.96 52.68 10.54
CA GLN A 555 -29.90 53.30 11.86
C GLN A 555 -30.64 54.64 11.87
N ASN A 556 -30.44 55.46 10.84
CA ASN A 556 -31.19 56.68 10.62
C ASN A 556 -32.48 56.33 9.86
N GLY A 557 -33.58 56.14 10.61
CA GLY A 557 -34.92 56.08 10.03
C GLY A 557 -35.21 57.32 9.18
N ALA A 558 -36.09 57.19 8.18
CA ALA A 558 -36.21 58.11 7.04
C ALA A 558 -36.69 59.54 7.39
N GLY A 559 -35.82 60.35 7.97
CA GLY A 559 -35.97 61.80 8.14
C GLY A 559 -35.41 62.56 6.95
N THR A 560 -36.18 63.52 6.43
CA THR A 560 -35.83 64.36 5.28
C THR A 560 -34.79 65.43 5.64
N VAL A 561 -33.50 65.04 5.64
CA VAL A 561 -32.36 65.97 5.71
C VAL A 561 -31.96 66.41 4.30
N SER A 562 -31.73 67.72 4.10
CA SER A 562 -31.40 68.29 2.78
C SER A 562 -30.21 67.61 2.09
N GLU A 563 -30.35 67.31 0.80
CA GLU A 563 -29.37 66.57 0.00
C GLU A 563 -28.01 67.26 -0.08
N GLU A 564 -27.96 68.60 -0.05
CA GLU A 564 -26.70 69.37 -0.01
C GLU A 564 -25.90 69.16 1.27
N GLN A 565 -26.57 68.95 2.40
CA GLN A 565 -25.88 68.69 3.67
C GLN A 565 -25.39 67.24 3.72
N GLN A 566 -26.23 66.30 3.25
CA GLN A 566 -25.83 64.89 3.13
C GLN A 566 -24.60 64.73 2.22
N THR A 567 -24.58 65.40 1.07
CA THR A 567 -23.45 65.32 0.11
C THR A 567 -22.16 65.92 0.66
N LYS A 568 -22.22 67.02 1.42
CA LYS A 568 -21.05 67.59 2.14
C LYS A 568 -20.52 66.62 3.21
N ASP A 569 -21.41 66.03 4.02
CA ASP A 569 -21.03 65.01 5.01
C ASP A 569 -20.43 63.76 4.34
N HIS A 570 -20.95 63.34 3.18
CA HIS A 570 -20.39 62.24 2.40
C HIS A 570 -18.98 62.54 1.88
N VAL A 571 -18.71 63.77 1.42
CA VAL A 571 -17.37 64.18 0.98
C VAL A 571 -16.36 64.23 2.13
N ASN A 572 -16.77 64.68 3.32
CA ASN A 572 -15.89 64.69 4.50
C ASN A 572 -15.58 63.27 5.00
N ILE A 573 -16.58 62.38 5.06
CA ILE A 573 -16.37 60.96 5.42
C ILE A 573 -15.46 60.27 4.39
N LEU A 574 -15.54 60.64 3.10
CA LEU A 574 -14.64 60.15 2.05
C LEU A 574 -13.19 60.61 2.28
N THR A 575 -12.93 61.89 2.55
CA THR A 575 -11.57 62.40 2.75
C THR A 575 -10.93 61.85 4.02
N GLU A 576 -11.67 61.78 5.14
CA GLU A 576 -11.19 61.14 6.38
C GLU A 576 -10.85 59.66 6.18
N GLN A 577 -11.72 58.89 5.51
CA GLN A 577 -11.50 57.45 5.34
C GLN A 577 -10.39 57.17 4.31
N VAL A 578 -10.19 58.01 3.29
CA VAL A 578 -9.01 57.95 2.40
C VAL A 578 -7.73 58.30 3.17
N ALA A 579 -7.75 59.32 4.04
CA ALA A 579 -6.59 59.68 4.87
C ALA A 579 -6.20 58.54 5.82
N LEU A 580 -7.17 57.91 6.49
CA LEU A 580 -6.95 56.76 7.38
C LEU A 580 -6.38 55.54 6.63
N VAL A 581 -6.93 55.20 5.46
CA VAL A 581 -6.45 54.08 4.65
C VAL A 581 -5.04 54.35 4.10
N THR A 582 -4.74 55.61 3.75
CA THR A 582 -3.41 56.01 3.26
C THR A 582 -2.38 55.98 4.39
N SER A 583 -2.70 56.52 5.57
CA SER A 583 -1.76 56.54 6.71
C SER A 583 -1.51 55.14 7.27
N THR A 584 -2.54 54.28 7.37
CA THR A 584 -2.36 52.88 7.80
C THR A 584 -1.55 52.06 6.80
N ALA A 585 -1.73 52.26 5.49
CA ALA A 585 -0.89 51.64 4.46
C ALA A 585 0.58 52.14 4.54
N GLN A 586 0.80 53.43 4.77
CA GLN A 586 2.14 54.00 4.97
C GLN A 586 2.81 53.46 6.24
N ILE A 587 2.07 53.30 7.34
CA ILE A 587 2.57 52.69 8.59
C ILE A 587 2.96 51.23 8.35
N GLN A 588 2.11 50.44 7.66
CA GLN A 588 2.43 49.04 7.32
C GLN A 588 3.62 48.91 6.37
N GLN A 589 3.76 49.83 5.40
CA GLN A 589 4.92 49.87 4.52
C GLN A 589 6.20 50.27 5.27
N ALA A 590 6.13 51.20 6.21
CA ALA A 590 7.25 51.55 7.09
C ALA A 590 7.64 50.37 8.00
N GLN A 591 6.66 49.70 8.62
CA GLN A 591 6.88 48.47 9.40
C GLN A 591 7.60 47.42 8.55
N ALA A 592 7.09 47.08 7.36
CA ALA A 592 7.73 46.11 6.47
C ALA A 592 9.16 46.48 6.02
N ILE A 593 9.57 47.75 6.12
CA ILE A 593 10.93 48.24 5.85
C ILE A 593 11.81 48.17 7.11
N PHE A 594 11.25 48.47 8.30
CA PHE A 594 12.00 48.55 9.55
C PHE A 594 12.01 47.23 10.37
N ASP A 595 11.03 46.34 10.20
CA ASP A 595 10.92 45.07 10.93
C ASP A 595 12.21 44.22 10.85
N PRO A 596 12.93 44.09 9.71
CA PRO A 596 14.20 43.37 9.66
C PRO A 596 15.30 44.03 10.52
N VAL A 597 15.32 45.36 10.58
CA VAL A 597 16.27 46.14 11.38
C VAL A 597 15.94 46.01 12.87
N MET A 598 14.65 46.05 13.22
CA MET A 598 14.17 45.90 14.58
C MET A 598 14.40 44.48 15.11
N GLU A 599 14.22 43.44 14.28
CA GLU A 599 14.59 42.07 14.63
C GLU A 599 16.07 41.94 15.01
N ASP A 600 16.98 42.57 14.25
CA ASP A 600 18.41 42.49 14.51
C ASP A 600 18.83 43.34 15.73
N VAL A 601 18.20 44.50 15.95
CA VAL A 601 18.33 45.28 17.20
C VAL A 601 17.86 44.45 18.40
N GLU A 602 16.74 43.74 18.31
CA GLU A 602 16.27 42.85 19.38
C GLU A 602 17.21 41.66 19.63
N LYS A 603 17.79 41.05 18.58
CA LYS A 603 18.79 39.98 18.73
C LYS A 603 20.03 40.48 19.47
N VAL A 604 20.51 41.69 19.15
CA VAL A 604 21.62 42.34 19.87
C VAL A 604 21.24 42.64 21.32
N PHE A 605 20.06 43.21 21.58
CA PHE A 605 19.61 43.56 22.94
C PHE A 605 19.45 42.33 23.83
N ARG A 606 18.91 41.23 23.30
CA ARG A 606 18.81 39.93 24.00
C ARG A 606 20.19 39.32 24.31
N GLY A 607 21.22 39.65 23.53
CA GLY A 607 22.60 39.21 23.76
C GLY A 607 23.36 39.95 24.88
N ILE A 608 22.84 41.09 25.34
CA ILE A 608 23.53 42.00 26.29
C ILE A 608 23.16 41.73 27.76
N GLN A 609 22.13 40.91 28.04
CA GLN A 609 21.67 40.57 29.40
C GLN A 609 22.54 39.47 30.06
N PRO A 610 23.31 39.75 31.14
CA PRO A 610 24.20 38.75 31.75
C PRO A 610 23.46 37.89 32.79
N SER A 611 23.10 36.66 32.43
CA SER A 611 22.55 35.68 33.39
C SER A 611 23.62 35.21 34.40
N PRO A 612 23.43 35.40 35.72
CA PRO A 612 24.47 35.08 36.70
C PRO A 612 24.48 33.59 37.12
N LYS A 613 25.63 33.15 37.67
CA LYS A 613 25.89 31.88 38.39
C LYS A 613 25.99 30.60 37.54
N ARG A 614 27.19 30.41 36.97
CA ARG A 614 27.76 29.09 36.67
C ARG A 614 28.77 28.73 37.77
N ALA A 615 28.55 27.66 38.53
CA ALA A 615 29.44 27.22 39.61
C ALA A 615 29.46 25.68 39.75
N ALA A 616 30.50 25.16 40.41
CA ALA A 616 30.70 23.73 40.77
C ALA A 616 30.70 22.71 39.60
N ARG A 617 31.89 22.43 39.07
CA ARG A 617 32.23 21.17 38.37
C ARG A 617 33.11 20.34 39.31
N ARG A 618 32.77 19.05 39.53
CA ARG A 618 33.71 17.95 39.90
C ARG A 618 34.38 18.07 41.30
N LEU A 619 34.78 17.05 42.05
CA LEU A 619 34.91 15.56 41.96
C LEU A 619 34.76 15.02 43.44
N PRO A 620 35.28 13.84 43.85
CA PRO A 620 34.97 12.46 43.46
C PRO A 620 34.45 11.61 44.66
N GLY A 621 34.19 10.32 44.41
CA GLY A 621 34.15 9.29 45.47
C GLY A 621 32.83 8.51 45.53
N GLY A 622 32.91 7.18 45.61
CA GLY A 622 31.74 6.30 45.74
C GLY A 622 31.89 5.33 46.90
N LYS A 623 30.77 4.89 47.47
CA LYS A 623 30.64 3.72 48.36
C LYS A 623 29.21 3.15 48.27
N LYS A 624 28.98 2.01 48.93
CA LYS A 624 27.89 1.07 48.62
C LYS A 624 26.56 1.36 49.33
N ALA A 625 25.52 0.70 48.82
CA ALA A 625 24.12 0.74 49.23
C ALA A 625 23.81 0.31 50.68
N THR A 626 22.78 0.95 51.23
CA THR A 626 21.57 0.39 51.92
C THR A 626 20.47 1.45 51.73
N SER A 627 19.30 1.20 51.14
CA SER A 627 18.15 0.46 51.69
C SER A 627 17.74 0.94 53.10
N ASP A 628 16.76 1.84 53.22
CA ASP A 628 15.40 1.48 53.69
C ASP A 628 14.47 2.68 54.01
N THR A 629 13.20 2.33 54.18
CA THR A 629 11.94 3.08 54.30
C THR A 629 11.81 4.25 55.30
N SER A 630 11.01 5.25 54.88
CA SER A 630 10.11 6.10 55.72
C SER A 630 10.79 7.12 56.67
N SER A 631 10.12 8.11 57.31
CA SER A 631 8.70 8.54 57.32
C SER A 631 8.64 10.09 57.49
N ALA A 632 7.72 10.84 56.85
CA ALA A 632 6.45 11.37 57.40
C ALA A 632 6.53 12.65 58.28
N LEU A 633 5.43 13.43 58.29
CA LEU A 633 5.16 14.67 59.08
C LEU A 633 5.95 15.94 58.65
N GLY A 634 5.39 17.16 58.68
CA GLY A 634 3.97 17.58 58.83
C GLY A 634 3.75 19.09 59.11
N LYS A 635 2.56 19.60 58.72
CA LYS A 635 2.00 21.00 58.87
C LYS A 635 2.43 21.99 57.76
N ASN A 636 1.56 22.80 57.11
CA ASN A 636 0.30 23.53 57.41
C ASN A 636 0.53 24.90 58.10
N MET A 637 -0.16 26.00 57.76
CA MET A 637 -1.21 26.26 56.71
C MET A 637 -0.58 27.08 55.54
N SER A 638 -1.11 28.12 54.86
CA SER A 638 -2.41 28.86 54.75
C SER A 638 -2.32 29.77 53.49
N ASP A 639 -3.38 30.30 52.84
CA ASP A 639 -4.81 29.95 52.89
C ASP A 639 -5.57 30.38 51.61
N THR A 640 -6.56 29.58 51.19
CA THR A 640 -7.72 29.92 50.31
C THR A 640 -7.47 30.47 48.87
N ALA A 641 -8.35 30.30 47.88
CA ALA A 641 -9.62 29.55 47.77
C ALA A 641 -9.64 28.85 46.38
N SER A 642 -9.80 27.52 46.28
CA SER A 642 -11.07 26.75 46.29
C SER A 642 -11.73 26.66 44.89
N VAL A 643 -12.45 25.61 44.44
CA VAL A 643 -12.81 24.24 44.91
C VAL A 643 -13.53 23.59 43.68
N VAL A 644 -13.47 22.30 43.31
CA VAL A 644 -12.85 21.04 43.79
C VAL A 644 -12.66 20.12 42.54
N SER A 645 -11.54 19.40 42.36
CA SER A 645 -11.35 17.95 42.62
C SER A 645 -12.31 16.98 41.87
N ALA A 646 -11.97 15.75 41.48
CA ALA A 646 -10.83 14.85 41.73
C ALA A 646 -10.85 13.68 40.69
N LYS A 647 -9.94 12.70 40.55
CA LYS A 647 -8.64 12.33 41.16
C LYS A 647 -7.92 11.30 40.24
N THR A 648 -6.59 11.18 40.37
CA THR A 648 -5.75 9.94 40.45
C THR A 648 -5.91 8.71 39.50
N VAL A 649 -4.90 7.89 39.16
CA VAL A 649 -3.46 8.05 38.79
C VAL A 649 -2.82 6.65 38.46
N LEU A 650 -1.75 6.63 37.65
CA LEU A 650 -0.70 5.57 37.48
C LEU A 650 -1.02 4.12 36.96
N SER A 651 -0.46 3.85 35.77
CA SER A 651 0.66 2.88 35.54
C SER A 651 0.47 1.52 34.83
N SER A 652 1.60 1.11 34.22
CA SER A 652 2.12 -0.25 34.01
C SER A 652 1.91 -0.97 32.65
N THR A 653 3.05 -1.52 32.18
CA THR A 653 3.31 -2.63 31.23
C THR A 653 2.45 -2.83 29.97
N MET A 654 3.11 -2.84 28.80
CA MET A 654 2.51 -3.25 27.53
C MET A 654 2.73 -4.75 27.25
N GLY A 655 1.66 -5.46 26.87
CA GLY A 655 1.66 -6.85 26.41
C GLY A 655 0.55 -7.09 25.37
N PRO A 656 0.68 -8.07 24.44
CA PRO A 656 -0.06 -8.04 23.18
C PRO A 656 -1.45 -8.70 23.22
N THR A 657 -2.50 -7.95 23.58
CA THR A 657 -3.92 -8.37 23.48
C THR A 657 -4.79 -7.40 22.67
N LEU A 658 -4.17 -6.58 21.81
CA LEU A 658 -4.78 -5.39 21.17
C LEU A 658 -5.79 -5.63 20.02
N ILE A 659 -6.24 -6.87 19.80
CA ILE A 659 -7.23 -7.19 18.74
C ILE A 659 -8.65 -7.31 19.34
N TYR A 660 -8.83 -8.05 20.43
CA TYR A 660 -10.17 -8.36 20.98
C TYR A 660 -10.87 -7.16 21.65
N SER A 661 -10.09 -6.22 22.21
CA SER A 661 -10.62 -5.03 22.91
C SER A 661 -11.36 -4.05 21.97
N ARG A 662 -10.99 -4.00 20.68
CA ARG A 662 -11.45 -2.96 19.74
C ARG A 662 -12.91 -3.13 19.31
N GLU A 663 -13.43 -4.36 19.35
CA GLU A 663 -14.82 -4.67 18.97
C GLU A 663 -15.81 -4.41 20.11
N LEU A 664 -15.41 -4.67 21.36
CA LEU A 664 -16.18 -4.30 22.55
C LEU A 664 -16.37 -2.78 22.66
N LYS A 665 -15.33 -1.98 22.37
CA LYS A 665 -15.47 -0.52 22.30
C LYS A 665 -16.44 -0.08 21.20
N LYS A 666 -16.43 -0.70 20.01
CA LYS A 666 -17.44 -0.43 18.96
C LYS A 666 -18.87 -0.75 19.42
N ARG A 667 -19.09 -1.87 20.11
CA ARG A 667 -20.42 -2.21 20.67
C ARG A 667 -20.93 -1.20 21.70
N ASN A 668 -20.07 -0.60 22.52
CA ASN A 668 -20.49 0.42 23.47
C ASN A 668 -20.82 1.77 22.82
N TYR A 669 -20.09 2.21 21.79
CA TYR A 669 -20.49 3.41 21.03
C TYR A 669 -21.86 3.25 20.35
N VAL A 670 -22.19 2.05 19.85
CA VAL A 670 -23.52 1.76 19.28
C VAL A 670 -24.63 1.75 20.35
N LYS A 671 -24.34 1.33 21.59
CA LYS A 671 -25.31 1.45 22.71
C LYS A 671 -25.55 2.90 23.11
N ASN A 672 -24.51 3.73 23.14
CA ASN A 672 -24.61 5.16 23.50
C ASN A 672 -25.18 6.02 22.35
N ALA A 673 -25.25 5.48 21.13
CA ALA A 673 -25.91 6.12 19.98
C ALA A 673 -27.42 5.83 19.90
N ARG A 674 -28.04 5.30 20.97
CA ARG A 674 -29.50 5.25 21.09
C ARG A 674 -30.06 6.66 21.32
N ILE A 675 -30.53 7.28 20.23
CA ILE A 675 -31.47 8.40 20.30
C ILE A 675 -32.67 7.94 21.15
N THR A 676 -33.04 8.73 22.16
CA THR A 676 -34.20 8.44 23.01
C THR A 676 -35.48 8.53 22.19
N TRP A 677 -36.51 7.74 22.52
CA TRP A 677 -37.79 7.76 21.80
C TRP A 677 -38.38 9.18 21.74
N HIS A 678 -38.36 9.91 22.86
CA HIS A 678 -38.72 11.33 22.93
C HIS A 678 -38.02 12.20 21.88
N MET A 679 -36.75 11.97 21.55
CA MET A 679 -36.05 12.73 20.49
C MET A 679 -36.50 12.30 19.08
N LEU A 680 -36.90 11.04 18.86
CA LEU A 680 -37.58 10.66 17.61
C LEU A 680 -38.93 11.38 17.51
N ASP A 681 -39.74 11.34 18.56
CA ASP A 681 -41.06 11.95 18.61
C ASP A 681 -40.97 13.46 18.34
N GLN A 682 -40.02 14.14 18.99
CA GLN A 682 -39.72 15.56 18.79
C GLN A 682 -39.30 15.87 17.34
N ILE A 683 -38.46 15.02 16.71
CA ILE A 683 -38.09 15.16 15.28
C ILE A 683 -39.31 14.91 14.36
N THR A 684 -40.26 14.04 14.72
CA THR A 684 -41.50 13.87 13.95
C THR A 684 -42.48 15.03 14.13
N ALA A 685 -42.55 15.65 15.31
CA ALA A 685 -43.34 16.85 15.57
C ALA A 685 -42.77 18.06 14.80
N GLU A 686 -41.46 18.26 14.83
CA GLU A 686 -40.75 19.25 14.01
C GLU A 686 -41.02 19.04 12.52
N ARG A 687 -40.98 17.78 12.02
CA ARG A 687 -41.36 17.48 10.62
C ARG A 687 -42.80 17.87 10.30
N ARG A 688 -43.76 17.59 11.17
CA ARG A 688 -45.17 17.96 10.96
C ARG A 688 -45.35 19.47 10.88
N LYS A 689 -44.78 20.23 11.83
CA LYS A 689 -44.72 21.70 11.74
C LYS A 689 -44.15 22.19 10.41
N LEU A 690 -43.01 21.64 9.98
CA LEU A 690 -42.35 22.03 8.73
C LEU A 690 -43.10 21.58 7.45
N GLU A 691 -44.09 20.68 7.58
CA GLU A 691 -45.02 20.30 6.51
C GLU A 691 -46.30 21.18 6.54
N GLU A 692 -46.78 21.53 7.73
CA GLU A 692 -47.88 22.48 7.98
C GLU A 692 -47.50 23.90 7.53
N GLU A 693 -46.31 24.40 7.90
CA GLU A 693 -45.75 25.67 7.40
C GLU A 693 -45.65 25.67 5.87
N LYS A 694 -45.22 24.56 5.25
CA LYS A 694 -45.19 24.43 3.78
C LYS A 694 -46.58 24.36 3.16
N ALA A 695 -47.59 23.86 3.87
CA ALA A 695 -48.97 23.92 3.44
C ALA A 695 -49.50 25.36 3.50
N LEU A 696 -49.23 26.09 4.58
CA LEU A 696 -49.58 27.50 4.75
C LEU A 696 -48.89 28.39 3.70
N PHE A 697 -47.60 28.20 3.44
CA PHE A 697 -46.90 28.91 2.36
C PHE A 697 -47.47 28.57 0.95
N ARG A 698 -48.09 27.40 0.77
CA ARG A 698 -48.78 27.04 -0.50
C ARG A 698 -50.19 27.63 -0.61
N THR A 699 -50.87 27.95 0.49
CA THR A 699 -52.16 28.66 0.45
C THR A 699 -51.94 30.16 0.31
N PHE A 700 -51.10 30.78 1.16
CA PHE A 700 -50.75 32.20 1.05
C PHE A 700 -49.98 32.54 -0.23
N GLY A 701 -49.14 31.64 -0.74
CA GLY A 701 -48.42 31.84 -2.01
C GLY A 701 -49.29 31.84 -3.27
N LYS A 702 -50.60 31.54 -3.16
CA LYS A 702 -51.54 31.56 -4.29
C LYS A 702 -52.45 32.79 -4.34
N SER A 703 -52.80 33.39 -3.21
CA SER A 703 -53.67 34.58 -3.18
C SER A 703 -52.97 35.83 -3.72
N HIS A 704 -51.65 35.93 -3.57
CA HIS A 704 -50.90 37.14 -3.93
C HIS A 704 -50.65 37.36 -5.44
N LEU A 705 -51.16 36.48 -6.30
CA LEU A 705 -50.95 36.48 -7.76
C LEU A 705 -52.23 36.68 -8.59
N SER A 706 -53.36 37.06 -7.97
CA SER A 706 -54.67 37.16 -8.65
C SER A 706 -55.39 38.50 -8.48
N MET A 707 -54.71 39.58 -8.11
CA MET A 707 -55.34 40.91 -7.89
C MET A 707 -54.95 42.04 -8.85
N ASN A 708 -54.12 41.78 -9.87
CA ASN A 708 -53.79 42.76 -10.92
C ASN A 708 -54.50 42.45 -12.25
N GLU A 709 -55.83 42.36 -12.23
CA GLU A 709 -56.64 42.46 -13.45
C GLU A 709 -58.07 42.93 -13.12
N ARG A 710 -58.35 44.21 -13.38
CA ARG A 710 -59.69 44.79 -13.55
C ARG A 710 -59.64 45.81 -14.68
N PRO A 711 -60.67 45.89 -15.55
CA PRO A 711 -60.67 46.82 -16.66
C PRO A 711 -61.16 48.21 -16.24
N TYR A 712 -60.49 49.24 -16.76
CA TYR A 712 -61.01 50.56 -17.12
C TYR A 712 -60.11 51.13 -18.24
#